data_AF-A0A7X0D584-F1
#
_entry.id   AF-A0A7X0D584-F1
#
_cell.length_a   1.000
_cell.length_b   1.000
_cell.length_c   1.000
_cell.angle_alpha   90.00
_cell.angle_beta   90.00
_cell.angle_gamma   90.00
#
_symmetry.space_group_name_H-M   'P 1'
#
loop_
_entity.id
_entity.type
_entity.pdbx_description
1 polymer ?
#
loop_
_entity_poly.entity_id
_entity_poly.type
_entity_poly.pdbx_seq_one_letter_code
_entity_poly.pdbx_strand_id
1 'polypeptide(L)'
;MDAFVLPDFYLPYPARLNPHVERSRTHTMRWSRDIGILDAPSPQGGTVWDEEALAAMDYALMCAYIHPDCDGPMLDLITDWYVWVFFFDDDFLARFKYTRDMDGARAYLARLELFMTDEGSEDRAPEPENAAEAALDDLWRRTVPMMSGEWRRRFKRSTYNLMIESMWELDNIERGRIANPVEYIQMRRKVGGAPWSANLVEVAAGAELPGHLIGTRPLCVLTDTFADAVHLRNDLFSYQREVREEGENSNAVLVFEHFFGCTTQEAADKVNDLLTSRLVQFETTALDEVPVLFADRAATPDDAARVAAYVKGLQDWQSGGHEWHARSSRYMNGGAVRQPSIPFAPTGLGTSTARMPMLAFGPGLARRTRQHTQPLFEPVGHLPLPELPMPYPIRISPHLDASRRHGLEWARRVGFFDSLPGVEVGGVWTPEHYDASDLAYCAAMIHADAEPDQLDLSTDWLGWGTYGDDYFPLVFGVARDVKAARLCHERLAHFMPVNLGPTPAPADPLERGLADLWTRTATPMTLAQRERLRDAVRSMTASWVWEVENQAANRVPDPVDYVEMRRSTFGSDLTIALSRFAHDDVVGPEVYRTRVIHELETSAQDVATIVNDLHSYQKEIQYEGEVHNLVLVVQNFLDVDRLTARDVVVGLMASRVEQFQHVIDNDLPRLCAELELDTAARGALDGHAAGLKEWMSGILEWHRAVDRYKAEYLGRRHGVPEAAHAAPKPPIPHGPSGLGTSAARIAEVLGDRLAG
;
A
#
# COMPACT_ATOMS: atom_id res chain seq x y z
N MET A 1 19.90 -11.39 -26.81
CA MET A 1 20.51 -11.30 -25.46
C MET A 1 19.38 -10.91 -24.53
N ASP A 2 19.26 -11.60 -23.42
CA ASP A 2 18.21 -11.35 -22.42
C ASP A 2 18.30 -9.90 -21.91
N ALA A 3 17.18 -9.38 -21.42
CA ALA A 3 17.12 -7.98 -21.01
C ALA A 3 18.04 -7.64 -19.84
N PHE A 4 18.15 -8.56 -18.90
CA PHE A 4 19.00 -8.54 -17.72
C PHE A 4 19.16 -9.99 -17.24
N VAL A 5 20.05 -10.21 -16.26
CA VAL A 5 20.17 -11.51 -15.60
C VAL A 5 19.19 -11.55 -14.44
N LEU A 6 18.33 -12.57 -14.40
CA LEU A 6 17.38 -12.75 -13.29
C LEU A 6 18.11 -12.77 -11.94
N PRO A 7 17.63 -12.02 -10.94
CA PRO A 7 18.26 -11.96 -9.63
C PRO A 7 17.98 -13.24 -8.81
N ASP A 8 18.71 -13.39 -7.70
CA ASP A 8 18.46 -14.48 -6.76
C ASP A 8 17.17 -14.20 -5.95
N PHE A 9 16.14 -15.01 -6.16
CA PHE A 9 14.82 -14.84 -5.54
C PHE A 9 14.78 -15.38 -4.10
N TYR A 10 14.08 -14.67 -3.21
CA TYR A 10 13.66 -15.20 -1.91
C TYR A 10 12.47 -16.17 -2.08
N LEU A 11 12.66 -17.42 -1.69
CA LEU A 11 11.67 -18.50 -1.81
C LEU A 11 11.46 -19.15 -0.43
N PRO A 12 10.53 -18.64 0.40
CA PRO A 12 10.36 -19.10 1.77
C PRO A 12 9.86 -20.56 1.86
N TYR A 13 9.13 -21.02 0.85
CA TYR A 13 8.55 -22.37 0.80
C TYR A 13 8.84 -23.08 -0.52
N PRO A 14 9.09 -24.41 -0.49
CA PRO A 14 9.17 -25.19 -1.71
C PRO A 14 7.77 -25.38 -2.32
N ALA A 15 7.68 -25.32 -3.64
CA ALA A 15 6.45 -25.63 -4.35
C ALA A 15 6.11 -27.13 -4.26
N ARG A 16 4.81 -27.42 -4.31
CA ARG A 16 4.25 -28.78 -4.39
C ARG A 16 3.48 -28.90 -5.71
N LEU A 17 3.38 -30.11 -6.25
CA LEU A 17 2.69 -30.36 -7.51
C LEU A 17 1.47 -31.25 -7.29
N ASN A 18 0.31 -30.81 -7.77
CA ASN A 18 -0.92 -31.59 -7.74
C ASN A 18 -0.77 -32.88 -8.59
N PRO A 19 -1.11 -34.07 -8.06
CA PRO A 19 -1.00 -35.33 -8.81
C PRO A 19 -1.94 -35.44 -10.01
N HIS A 20 -2.91 -34.54 -10.16
CA HIS A 20 -3.92 -34.55 -11.23
C HIS A 20 -3.54 -33.73 -12.47
N VAL A 21 -2.30 -33.24 -12.58
CA VAL A 21 -1.85 -32.35 -13.69
C VAL A 21 -2.14 -32.92 -15.09
N GLU A 22 -1.87 -34.19 -15.36
CA GLU A 22 -2.10 -34.78 -16.69
C GLU A 22 -3.58 -34.87 -17.06
N ARG A 23 -4.43 -35.08 -16.05
CA ARG A 23 -5.88 -35.08 -16.24
C ARG A 23 -6.35 -33.68 -16.64
N SER A 24 -5.85 -32.65 -15.94
CA SER A 24 -6.18 -31.26 -16.21
C SER A 24 -5.69 -30.80 -17.58
N ARG A 25 -4.46 -31.14 -17.99
CA ARG A 25 -3.96 -30.89 -19.37
C ARG A 25 -4.92 -31.43 -20.43
N THR A 26 -5.35 -32.68 -20.26
CA THR A 26 -6.26 -33.34 -21.20
C THR A 26 -7.63 -32.67 -21.21
N HIS A 27 -8.18 -32.37 -20.03
CA HIS A 27 -9.49 -31.74 -19.89
C HIS A 27 -9.50 -30.33 -20.51
N THR A 28 -8.58 -29.47 -20.09
CA THR A 28 -8.55 -28.05 -20.49
C THR A 28 -8.26 -27.89 -21.98
N MET A 29 -7.42 -28.74 -22.58
CA MET A 29 -7.20 -28.73 -24.04
C MET A 29 -8.49 -29.03 -24.81
N ARG A 30 -9.28 -30.00 -24.34
CA ARG A 30 -10.59 -30.30 -24.93
C ARG A 30 -11.58 -29.16 -24.71
N TRP A 31 -11.69 -28.67 -23.46
CA TRP A 31 -12.60 -27.58 -23.12
C TRP A 31 -12.31 -26.31 -23.94
N SER A 32 -11.05 -25.94 -24.12
CA SER A 32 -10.63 -24.77 -24.91
C SER A 32 -11.04 -24.89 -26.38
N ARG A 33 -10.99 -26.10 -26.95
CA ARG A 33 -11.48 -26.37 -28.31
C ARG A 33 -13.01 -26.24 -28.37
N ASP A 34 -13.71 -26.86 -27.44
CA ASP A 34 -15.17 -26.92 -27.43
C ASP A 34 -15.81 -25.53 -27.20
N ILE A 35 -15.18 -24.67 -26.40
CA ILE A 35 -15.59 -23.27 -26.16
C ILE A 35 -15.22 -22.34 -27.33
N GLY A 36 -14.30 -22.75 -28.20
CA GLY A 36 -13.86 -21.97 -29.37
C GLY A 36 -12.68 -21.02 -29.11
N ILE A 37 -11.96 -21.17 -28.00
CA ILE A 37 -10.73 -20.39 -27.72
C ILE A 37 -9.67 -20.61 -28.80
N LEU A 38 -9.53 -21.87 -29.24
CA LEU A 38 -8.53 -22.26 -30.25
C LEU A 38 -8.92 -21.89 -31.69
N ASP A 39 -10.18 -21.50 -31.90
CA ASP A 39 -10.70 -21.04 -33.19
C ASP A 39 -10.90 -19.52 -33.22
N ALA A 40 -10.59 -18.81 -32.13
CA ALA A 40 -10.81 -17.39 -32.00
C ALA A 40 -9.90 -16.60 -32.96
N PRO A 41 -10.47 -15.82 -33.91
CA PRO A 41 -9.67 -15.14 -34.92
C PRO A 41 -8.86 -13.99 -34.33
N SER A 42 -7.59 -13.90 -34.72
CA SER A 42 -6.74 -12.75 -34.42
C SER A 42 -6.93 -11.66 -35.50
N PRO A 43 -7.08 -10.38 -35.12
CA PRO A 43 -7.09 -9.25 -36.06
C PRO A 43 -5.80 -9.13 -36.90
N GLN A 44 -4.69 -9.69 -36.41
CA GLN A 44 -3.40 -9.74 -37.12
C GLN A 44 -3.33 -10.90 -38.14
N GLY A 45 -4.36 -11.75 -38.20
CA GLY A 45 -4.46 -12.93 -39.06
C GLY A 45 -4.16 -14.23 -38.30
N GLY A 46 -4.85 -15.32 -38.67
CA GLY A 46 -4.79 -16.59 -37.93
C GLY A 46 -5.72 -16.60 -36.71
N THR A 47 -5.35 -17.38 -35.70
CA THR A 47 -6.05 -17.45 -34.41
C THR A 47 -5.23 -16.76 -33.32
N VAL A 48 -5.87 -16.34 -32.23
CA VAL A 48 -5.17 -15.79 -31.07
C VAL A 48 -4.23 -16.85 -30.49
N TRP A 49 -4.75 -18.07 -30.27
CA TRP A 49 -3.97 -19.25 -29.87
C TRP A 49 -4.28 -20.44 -30.77
N ASP A 50 -3.34 -21.39 -30.83
CA ASP A 50 -3.56 -22.73 -31.35
C ASP A 50 -3.24 -23.79 -30.29
N GLU A 51 -3.41 -25.07 -30.63
CA GLU A 51 -3.15 -26.19 -29.72
C GLU A 51 -1.69 -26.25 -29.25
N GLU A 52 -0.74 -25.89 -30.12
CA GLU A 52 0.69 -25.93 -29.81
C GLU A 52 1.05 -24.83 -28.82
N ALA A 53 0.55 -23.61 -29.04
CA ALA A 53 0.70 -22.48 -28.15
C ALA A 53 0.10 -22.79 -26.77
N LEU A 54 -1.16 -23.27 -26.70
CA LEU A 54 -1.80 -23.62 -25.43
C LEU A 54 -1.03 -24.70 -24.67
N ALA A 55 -0.55 -25.73 -25.37
CA ALA A 55 0.25 -26.80 -24.78
C ALA A 55 1.62 -26.29 -24.28
N ALA A 56 2.26 -25.38 -25.01
CA ALA A 56 3.56 -24.82 -24.65
C ALA A 56 3.51 -23.85 -23.45
N MET A 57 2.36 -23.17 -23.24
CA MET A 57 2.15 -22.29 -22.09
C MET A 57 1.88 -23.08 -20.80
N ASP A 58 1.22 -24.24 -20.93
CA ASP A 58 0.99 -25.24 -19.88
C ASP A 58 0.33 -24.69 -18.61
N TYR A 59 -0.86 -24.10 -18.77
CA TYR A 59 -1.63 -23.56 -17.65
C TYR A 59 -2.09 -24.62 -16.64
N ALA A 60 -2.23 -25.88 -17.07
CA ALA A 60 -2.51 -26.99 -16.17
C ALA A 60 -1.33 -27.26 -15.22
N LEU A 61 -0.09 -27.16 -15.70
CA LEU A 61 1.09 -27.25 -14.83
C LEU A 61 1.14 -26.08 -13.85
N MET A 62 0.81 -24.86 -14.30
CA MET A 62 0.69 -23.71 -13.40
C MET A 62 -0.31 -24.01 -12.29
N CYS A 63 -1.55 -24.34 -12.64
CA CYS A 63 -2.63 -24.60 -11.70
C CYS A 63 -2.32 -25.76 -10.75
N ALA A 64 -1.65 -26.80 -11.25
CA ALA A 64 -1.22 -27.92 -10.43
C ALA A 64 -0.17 -27.50 -9.38
N TYR A 65 0.68 -26.52 -9.70
CA TYR A 65 1.63 -25.97 -8.74
C TYR A 65 0.97 -25.04 -7.72
N ILE A 66 0.05 -24.17 -8.16
CA ILE A 66 -0.58 -23.16 -7.29
C ILE A 66 -1.74 -23.72 -6.44
N HIS A 67 -2.32 -24.85 -6.82
CA HIS A 67 -3.39 -25.53 -6.07
C HIS A 67 -3.07 -27.03 -5.86
N PRO A 68 -2.03 -27.34 -5.06
CA PRO A 68 -1.49 -28.70 -4.97
C PRO A 68 -2.40 -29.71 -4.26
N ASP A 69 -3.40 -29.23 -3.51
CA ASP A 69 -4.26 -30.05 -2.63
C ASP A 69 -5.67 -30.29 -3.15
N CYS A 70 -6.13 -29.53 -4.16
CA CYS A 70 -7.48 -29.70 -4.69
C CYS A 70 -7.63 -31.01 -5.48
N ASP A 71 -8.85 -31.54 -5.55
CA ASP A 71 -9.11 -32.74 -6.32
C ASP A 71 -9.06 -32.48 -7.83
N GLY A 72 -9.12 -33.56 -8.63
CA GLY A 72 -9.08 -33.44 -10.09
C GLY A 72 -10.14 -32.49 -10.65
N PRO A 73 -11.45 -32.73 -10.44
CA PRO A 73 -12.50 -31.86 -10.97
C PRO A 73 -12.34 -30.37 -10.59
N MET A 74 -11.88 -30.08 -9.37
CA MET A 74 -11.58 -28.70 -8.98
C MET A 74 -10.37 -28.15 -9.75
N LEU A 75 -9.30 -28.93 -9.89
CA LEU A 75 -8.12 -28.51 -10.67
C LEU A 75 -8.48 -28.22 -12.14
N ASP A 76 -9.36 -29.01 -12.75
CA ASP A 76 -9.88 -28.76 -14.11
C ASP A 76 -10.59 -27.40 -14.19
N LEU A 77 -11.52 -27.13 -13.26
CA LEU A 77 -12.26 -25.88 -13.22
C LEU A 77 -11.34 -24.68 -13.05
N ILE A 78 -10.41 -24.75 -12.11
CA ILE A 78 -9.47 -23.66 -11.87
C ILE A 78 -8.55 -23.47 -13.08
N THR A 79 -8.11 -24.55 -13.72
CA THR A 79 -7.28 -24.44 -14.93
C THR A 79 -8.04 -23.79 -16.08
N ASP A 80 -9.32 -24.10 -16.27
CA ASP A 80 -10.17 -23.45 -17.27
C ASP A 80 -10.32 -21.93 -16.97
N TRP A 81 -10.43 -21.53 -15.69
CA TRP A 81 -10.41 -20.12 -15.29
C TRP A 81 -9.11 -19.40 -15.65
N TYR A 82 -7.96 -20.03 -15.43
CA TYR A 82 -6.67 -19.43 -15.82
C TYR A 82 -6.48 -19.41 -17.33
N VAL A 83 -6.97 -20.42 -18.06
CA VAL A 83 -6.99 -20.34 -19.53
C VAL A 83 -7.83 -19.16 -20.00
N TRP A 84 -9.01 -18.95 -19.41
CA TRP A 84 -9.86 -17.80 -19.72
C TRP A 84 -9.16 -16.46 -19.47
N VAL A 85 -8.53 -16.28 -18.29
CA VAL A 85 -7.95 -14.97 -17.95
C VAL A 85 -6.76 -14.60 -18.84
N PHE A 86 -5.90 -15.58 -19.17
CA PHE A 86 -4.79 -15.35 -20.08
C PHE A 86 -5.26 -15.21 -21.54
N PHE A 87 -6.32 -15.92 -21.93
CA PHE A 87 -6.90 -15.77 -23.27
C PHE A 87 -7.52 -14.39 -23.44
N PHE A 88 -8.26 -13.92 -22.43
CA PHE A 88 -8.83 -12.58 -22.40
C PHE A 88 -7.74 -11.51 -22.57
N ASP A 89 -6.63 -11.62 -21.83
CA ASP A 89 -5.52 -10.66 -21.92
C ASP A 89 -4.89 -10.62 -23.33
N ASP A 90 -4.56 -11.79 -23.89
CA ASP A 90 -3.97 -11.89 -25.24
C ASP A 90 -4.97 -11.47 -26.35
N ASP A 91 -6.27 -11.80 -26.21
CA ASP A 91 -7.35 -11.37 -27.14
C ASP A 91 -7.58 -9.86 -27.05
N PHE A 92 -7.55 -9.28 -25.85
CA PHE A 92 -7.67 -7.84 -25.65
C PHE A 92 -6.47 -7.08 -26.24
N LEU A 93 -5.26 -7.57 -26.02
CA LEU A 93 -4.03 -7.05 -26.63
C LEU A 93 -4.16 -7.04 -28.16
N ALA A 94 -4.55 -8.18 -28.74
CA ALA A 94 -4.71 -8.36 -30.18
C ALA A 94 -5.78 -7.44 -30.77
N ARG A 95 -6.93 -7.25 -30.10
CA ARG A 95 -8.05 -6.45 -30.61
C ARG A 95 -7.89 -4.96 -30.42
N PHE A 96 -7.43 -4.53 -29.25
CA PHE A 96 -7.61 -3.16 -28.80
C PHE A 96 -6.29 -2.44 -28.51
N LYS A 97 -5.28 -3.11 -27.93
CA LYS A 97 -4.03 -2.42 -27.56
C LYS A 97 -3.21 -2.00 -28.79
N TYR A 98 -3.06 -2.88 -29.79
CA TYR A 98 -2.32 -2.53 -31.02
C TYR A 98 -3.00 -1.44 -31.86
N THR A 99 -4.33 -1.44 -31.89
CA THR A 99 -5.15 -0.48 -32.67
C THR A 99 -5.46 0.80 -31.90
N ARG A 100 -5.30 0.79 -30.58
CA ARG A 100 -5.70 1.85 -29.63
C ARG A 100 -7.20 2.15 -29.66
N ASP A 101 -8.01 1.12 -29.85
CA ASP A 101 -9.47 1.25 -29.92
C ASP A 101 -10.12 1.26 -28.52
N MET A 102 -10.14 2.44 -27.90
CA MET A 102 -10.72 2.66 -26.57
C MET A 102 -12.24 2.44 -26.51
N ASP A 103 -12.97 2.82 -27.55
CA ASP A 103 -14.43 2.68 -27.59
C ASP A 103 -14.83 1.21 -27.77
N GLY A 104 -14.13 0.49 -28.65
CA GLY A 104 -14.30 -0.95 -28.83
C GLY A 104 -13.98 -1.73 -27.55
N ALA A 105 -12.88 -1.40 -26.89
CA ALA A 105 -12.50 -2.00 -25.61
C ALA A 105 -13.59 -1.80 -24.54
N ARG A 106 -14.11 -0.57 -24.39
CA ARG A 106 -15.17 -0.27 -23.42
C ARG A 106 -16.45 -1.07 -23.69
N ALA A 107 -16.87 -1.17 -24.96
CA ALA A 107 -18.03 -1.94 -25.35
C ALA A 107 -17.84 -3.45 -25.08
N TYR A 108 -16.65 -3.98 -25.34
CA TYR A 108 -16.29 -5.38 -25.08
C TYR A 108 -16.36 -5.71 -23.59
N LEU A 109 -15.77 -4.88 -22.72
CA LEU A 109 -15.79 -5.11 -21.27
C LEU A 109 -17.19 -4.97 -20.67
N ALA A 110 -17.96 -3.97 -21.10
CA ALA A 110 -19.34 -3.78 -20.67
C ALA A 110 -20.22 -5.00 -21.00
N ARG A 111 -19.93 -5.66 -22.14
CA ARG A 111 -20.63 -6.88 -22.53
C ARG A 111 -20.20 -8.10 -21.71
N LEU A 112 -18.91 -8.27 -21.43
CA LEU A 112 -18.41 -9.34 -20.53
C LEU A 112 -19.05 -9.26 -19.14
N GLU A 113 -19.28 -8.05 -18.61
CA GLU A 113 -19.92 -7.86 -17.31
C GLU A 113 -21.31 -8.50 -17.21
N LEU A 114 -22.06 -8.56 -18.31
CA LEU A 114 -23.42 -9.15 -18.37
C LEU A 114 -23.44 -10.65 -18.07
N PHE A 115 -22.30 -11.35 -18.19
CA PHE A 115 -22.18 -12.78 -17.91
C PHE A 115 -21.96 -13.08 -16.43
N MET A 116 -21.62 -12.07 -15.61
CA MET A 116 -21.45 -12.20 -14.16
C MET A 116 -22.75 -11.95 -13.40
N THR A 117 -23.75 -12.82 -13.61
CA THR A 117 -25.10 -12.69 -13.03
C THR A 117 -25.14 -12.80 -11.50
N ASP A 118 -26.01 -12.00 -10.88
CA ASP A 118 -26.22 -12.00 -9.43
C ASP A 118 -27.09 -13.18 -8.97
N GLU A 119 -27.05 -13.47 -7.66
CA GLU A 119 -27.85 -14.54 -7.07
C GLU A 119 -29.36 -14.25 -7.19
N GLY A 120 -30.10 -15.20 -7.76
CA GLY A 120 -31.55 -15.06 -7.95
C GLY A 120 -31.98 -14.11 -9.06
N SER A 121 -31.04 -13.62 -9.89
CA SER A 121 -31.36 -12.83 -11.09
C SER A 121 -32.30 -13.59 -12.03
N GLU A 122 -33.43 -12.98 -12.41
CA GLU A 122 -34.29 -13.48 -13.50
C GLU A 122 -33.68 -13.19 -14.87
N ASP A 123 -32.79 -12.20 -14.94
CA ASP A 123 -32.06 -11.85 -16.16
C ASP A 123 -31.04 -12.94 -16.46
N ARG A 124 -31.21 -13.58 -17.62
CA ARG A 124 -30.24 -14.53 -18.17
C ARG A 124 -29.11 -13.76 -18.84
N ALA A 125 -27.90 -14.26 -18.71
CA ALA A 125 -26.78 -13.80 -19.53
C ALA A 125 -27.18 -13.84 -21.02
N PRO A 126 -26.75 -12.87 -21.83
CA PRO A 126 -27.03 -12.87 -23.27
C PRO A 126 -26.37 -14.08 -23.94
N GLU A 127 -26.73 -14.37 -25.20
CA GLU A 127 -26.03 -15.38 -25.98
C GLU A 127 -24.59 -14.92 -26.24
N PRO A 128 -23.56 -15.73 -25.94
CA PRO A 128 -22.16 -15.38 -26.21
C PRO A 128 -21.89 -15.11 -27.70
N GLU A 129 -21.14 -14.04 -27.99
CA GLU A 129 -20.75 -13.67 -29.36
C GLU A 129 -19.27 -13.97 -29.68
N ASN A 130 -18.48 -14.29 -28.66
CA ASN A 130 -17.07 -14.64 -28.81
C ASN A 130 -16.63 -15.66 -27.73
N ALA A 131 -15.41 -16.18 -27.88
CA ALA A 131 -14.87 -17.21 -27.01
C ALA A 131 -14.67 -16.74 -25.56
N ALA A 132 -14.33 -15.48 -25.32
CA ALA A 132 -14.13 -14.94 -23.97
C ALA A 132 -15.45 -14.89 -23.19
N GLU A 133 -16.53 -14.47 -23.86
CA GLU A 133 -17.89 -14.48 -23.30
C GLU A 133 -18.39 -15.91 -23.05
N ALA A 134 -18.19 -16.82 -24.01
CA ALA A 134 -18.64 -18.20 -23.90
C ALA A 134 -17.94 -18.94 -22.75
N ALA A 135 -16.63 -18.70 -22.60
CA ALA A 135 -15.84 -19.19 -21.48
C ALA A 135 -16.33 -18.60 -20.15
N LEU A 136 -16.54 -17.29 -20.06
CA LEU A 136 -16.99 -16.64 -18.82
C LEU A 136 -18.37 -17.14 -18.39
N ASP A 137 -19.31 -17.33 -19.31
CA ASP A 137 -20.63 -17.91 -19.02
C ASP A 137 -20.52 -19.32 -18.41
N ASP A 138 -19.75 -20.20 -19.06
CA ASP A 138 -19.53 -21.58 -18.57
C ASP A 138 -18.89 -21.59 -17.18
N LEU A 139 -17.81 -20.84 -17.02
CA LEU A 139 -17.03 -20.76 -15.80
C LEU A 139 -17.84 -20.17 -14.64
N TRP A 140 -18.61 -19.11 -14.89
CA TRP A 140 -19.50 -18.50 -13.90
C TRP A 140 -20.56 -19.52 -13.43
N ARG A 141 -21.24 -20.20 -14.38
CA ARG A 141 -22.26 -21.22 -14.06
C ARG A 141 -21.71 -22.40 -13.28
N ARG A 142 -20.47 -22.83 -13.55
CA ARG A 142 -19.81 -23.95 -12.85
C ARG A 142 -19.33 -23.57 -11.44
N THR A 143 -18.95 -22.32 -11.22
CA THR A 143 -18.25 -21.90 -9.99
C THR A 143 -19.19 -21.39 -8.93
N VAL A 144 -20.05 -20.47 -9.33
CA VAL A 144 -20.83 -19.64 -8.43
C VAL A 144 -21.84 -20.39 -7.56
N PRO A 145 -22.45 -21.52 -7.97
CA PRO A 145 -23.29 -22.33 -7.10
C PRO A 145 -22.56 -22.97 -5.90
N MET A 146 -21.22 -23.01 -5.90
CA MET A 146 -20.43 -23.60 -4.82
C MET A 146 -20.16 -22.63 -3.67
N MET A 147 -20.36 -21.32 -3.88
CA MET A 147 -19.89 -20.26 -3.01
C MET A 147 -21.05 -19.37 -2.52
N SER A 148 -20.84 -18.65 -1.43
CA SER A 148 -21.87 -17.74 -0.90
C SER A 148 -22.13 -16.54 -1.83
N GLY A 149 -23.28 -15.88 -1.64
CA GLY A 149 -23.57 -14.60 -2.28
C GLY A 149 -22.58 -13.49 -1.89
N GLU A 150 -21.95 -13.56 -0.73
CA GLU A 150 -20.90 -12.61 -0.32
C GLU A 150 -19.61 -12.83 -1.11
N TRP A 151 -19.14 -14.08 -1.23
CA TRP A 151 -18.01 -14.41 -2.08
C TRP A 151 -18.28 -14.05 -3.54
N ARG A 152 -19.48 -14.33 -4.06
CA ARG A 152 -19.87 -13.97 -5.44
C ARG A 152 -19.72 -12.48 -5.72
N ARG A 153 -20.14 -11.61 -4.80
CA ARG A 153 -19.97 -10.15 -4.93
C ARG A 153 -18.49 -9.75 -4.95
N ARG A 154 -17.65 -10.39 -4.12
CA ARG A 154 -16.20 -10.13 -4.10
C ARG A 154 -15.56 -10.59 -5.41
N PHE A 155 -15.91 -11.77 -5.89
CA PHE A 155 -15.37 -12.33 -7.14
C PHE A 155 -15.83 -11.54 -8.36
N LYS A 156 -17.10 -11.14 -8.44
CA LYS A 156 -17.61 -10.23 -9.49
C LYS A 156 -16.81 -8.93 -9.53
N ARG A 157 -16.54 -8.34 -8.35
CA ARG A 157 -15.75 -7.12 -8.24
C ARG A 157 -14.29 -7.32 -8.66
N SER A 158 -13.64 -8.40 -8.24
CA SER A 158 -12.24 -8.66 -8.63
C SER A 158 -12.12 -8.98 -10.13
N THR A 159 -13.08 -9.70 -10.71
CA THR A 159 -13.15 -9.92 -12.17
C THR A 159 -13.41 -8.60 -12.93
N TYR A 160 -14.32 -7.75 -12.45
CA TYR A 160 -14.54 -6.42 -13.04
C TYR A 160 -13.27 -5.56 -13.00
N ASN A 161 -12.59 -5.53 -11.85
CA ASN A 161 -11.35 -4.81 -11.68
C ASN A 161 -10.25 -5.30 -12.63
N LEU A 162 -10.10 -6.62 -12.76
CA LEU A 162 -9.19 -7.27 -13.71
C LEU A 162 -9.44 -6.81 -15.15
N MET A 163 -10.71 -6.83 -15.58
CA MET A 163 -11.08 -6.40 -16.93
C MET A 163 -10.80 -4.91 -17.18
N ILE A 164 -11.03 -4.04 -16.18
CA ILE A 164 -10.79 -2.60 -16.30
C ILE A 164 -9.29 -2.24 -16.21
N GLU A 165 -8.42 -3.11 -15.70
CA GLU A 165 -6.96 -2.91 -15.77
C GLU A 165 -6.52 -2.63 -17.21
N SER A 166 -6.99 -3.43 -18.16
CA SER A 166 -6.60 -3.33 -19.56
C SER A 166 -6.94 -1.96 -20.17
N MET A 167 -7.98 -1.27 -19.67
CA MET A 167 -8.31 0.11 -20.07
C MET A 167 -7.30 1.13 -19.56
N TRP A 168 -6.79 0.94 -18.33
CA TRP A 168 -5.75 1.81 -17.78
C TRP A 168 -4.43 1.64 -18.52
N GLU A 169 -4.02 0.40 -18.75
CA GLU A 169 -2.80 0.09 -19.50
C GLU A 169 -2.87 0.70 -20.91
N LEU A 170 -4.02 0.57 -21.58
CA LEU A 170 -4.25 1.15 -22.90
C LEU A 170 -4.12 2.69 -22.90
N ASP A 171 -4.70 3.38 -21.91
CA ASP A 171 -4.57 4.84 -21.78
C ASP A 171 -3.11 5.27 -21.53
N ASN A 172 -2.36 4.54 -20.70
CA ASN A 172 -0.93 4.81 -20.48
C ASN A 172 -0.10 4.60 -21.75
N ILE A 173 -0.37 3.53 -22.50
CA ILE A 173 0.30 3.23 -23.77
C ILE A 173 0.00 4.33 -24.80
N GLU A 174 -1.25 4.76 -24.91
CA GLU A 174 -1.66 5.81 -25.84
C GLU A 174 -0.90 7.12 -25.57
N ARG A 175 -0.73 7.48 -24.29
CA ARG A 175 -0.06 8.70 -23.82
C ARG A 175 1.46 8.58 -23.74
N GLY A 176 2.02 7.38 -23.84
CA GLY A 176 3.44 7.12 -23.58
C GLY A 176 3.85 7.45 -22.14
N ARG A 177 2.94 7.30 -21.19
CA ARG A 177 3.15 7.66 -19.77
C ARG A 177 3.58 6.43 -18.98
N ILE A 178 4.68 6.55 -18.25
CA ILE A 178 5.14 5.54 -17.29
C ILE A 178 4.68 5.98 -15.89
N ALA A 179 4.01 5.09 -15.15
CA ALA A 179 3.57 5.37 -13.79
C ALA A 179 4.77 5.55 -12.84
N ASN A 180 4.60 6.31 -11.76
CA ASN A 180 5.58 6.34 -10.67
C ASN A 180 5.46 5.08 -9.77
N PRO A 181 6.47 4.73 -8.94
CA PRO A 181 6.44 3.49 -8.15
C PRO A 181 5.22 3.32 -7.24
N VAL A 182 4.73 4.40 -6.61
CA VAL A 182 3.56 4.34 -5.72
C VAL A 182 2.28 4.14 -6.52
N GLU A 183 2.12 4.88 -7.63
CA GLU A 183 0.99 4.69 -8.54
C GLU A 183 0.96 3.27 -9.11
N TYR A 184 2.11 2.76 -9.55
CA TYR A 184 2.22 1.44 -10.15
C TYR A 184 1.74 0.33 -9.20
N ILE A 185 2.26 0.30 -7.97
CA ILE A 185 1.87 -0.69 -6.97
C ILE A 185 0.38 -0.55 -6.61
N GLN A 186 -0.09 0.67 -6.39
CA GLN A 186 -1.49 0.92 -6.07
C GLN A 186 -2.43 0.45 -7.19
N MET A 187 -2.03 0.65 -8.44
CA MET A 187 -2.80 0.21 -9.61
C MET A 187 -2.78 -1.30 -9.75
N ARG A 188 -1.59 -1.92 -9.80
CA ARG A 188 -1.47 -3.39 -9.90
C ARG A 188 -2.24 -4.11 -8.79
N ARG A 189 -2.28 -3.59 -7.56
CA ARG A 189 -3.10 -4.21 -6.49
C ARG A 189 -4.60 -4.12 -6.73
N LYS A 190 -5.08 -2.98 -7.23
CA LYS A 190 -6.52 -2.72 -7.35
C LYS A 190 -7.14 -3.38 -8.57
N VAL A 191 -6.44 -3.32 -9.68
CA VAL A 191 -6.94 -3.78 -10.98
C VAL A 191 -6.24 -5.03 -11.47
N GLY A 192 -5.09 -5.42 -10.90
CA GLY A 192 -4.40 -6.66 -11.24
C GLY A 192 -5.21 -7.92 -11.01
N GLY A 193 -4.80 -9.01 -11.67
CA GLY A 193 -5.42 -10.32 -11.51
C GLY A 193 -5.19 -11.04 -10.18
N ALA A 194 -4.34 -10.54 -9.28
CA ALA A 194 -4.01 -11.28 -8.05
C ALA A 194 -5.16 -11.36 -7.03
N PRO A 195 -5.97 -10.31 -6.75
CA PRO A 195 -7.18 -10.44 -5.93
C PRO A 195 -8.20 -11.45 -6.51
N TRP A 196 -8.29 -11.54 -7.84
CA TRP A 196 -9.11 -12.54 -8.54
C TRP A 196 -8.57 -13.96 -8.28
N SER A 197 -7.26 -14.16 -8.41
CA SER A 197 -6.59 -15.43 -8.07
C SER A 197 -6.78 -15.81 -6.59
N ALA A 198 -6.73 -14.83 -5.68
CA ALA A 198 -6.96 -15.06 -4.26
C ALA A 198 -8.39 -15.53 -3.98
N ASN A 199 -9.41 -15.04 -4.70
CA ASN A 199 -10.77 -15.56 -4.57
C ASN A 199 -10.89 -17.00 -5.08
N LEU A 200 -10.16 -17.37 -6.14
CA LEU A 200 -10.09 -18.76 -6.62
C LEU A 200 -9.36 -19.69 -5.65
N VAL A 201 -8.41 -19.19 -4.86
CA VAL A 201 -7.80 -19.96 -3.76
C VAL A 201 -8.86 -20.39 -2.74
N GLU A 202 -9.83 -19.54 -2.39
CA GLU A 202 -10.93 -19.91 -1.49
C GLU A 202 -11.76 -21.07 -2.05
N VAL A 203 -12.02 -21.06 -3.37
CA VAL A 203 -12.74 -22.14 -4.08
C VAL A 203 -11.94 -23.44 -4.06
N ALA A 204 -10.66 -23.37 -4.46
CA ALA A 204 -9.79 -24.53 -4.57
C ALA A 204 -9.50 -25.19 -3.20
N ALA A 205 -9.40 -24.38 -2.14
CA ALA A 205 -9.20 -24.87 -0.78
C ALA A 205 -10.50 -25.29 -0.09
N GLY A 206 -11.67 -24.97 -0.65
CA GLY A 206 -12.96 -25.15 0.03
C GLY A 206 -13.06 -24.32 1.32
N ALA A 207 -12.42 -23.15 1.34
CA ALA A 207 -12.18 -22.35 2.53
C ALA A 207 -12.57 -20.89 2.29
N GLU A 208 -13.88 -20.63 2.21
CA GLU A 208 -14.40 -19.26 2.11
C GLU A 208 -14.08 -18.47 3.38
N LEU A 209 -13.55 -17.25 3.24
CA LEU A 209 -13.22 -16.42 4.39
C LEU A 209 -14.46 -16.01 5.19
N PRO A 210 -14.42 -16.06 6.54
CA PRO A 210 -15.55 -15.63 7.37
C PRO A 210 -15.82 -14.12 7.23
N GLY A 211 -17.06 -13.73 6.89
CA GLY A 211 -17.43 -12.34 6.60
C GLY A 211 -17.08 -11.31 7.68
N HIS A 212 -17.11 -11.70 8.96
CA HIS A 212 -16.74 -10.81 10.08
C HIS A 212 -15.22 -10.59 10.24
N LEU A 213 -14.39 -11.39 9.58
CA LEU A 213 -12.93 -11.25 9.53
C LEU A 213 -12.48 -10.58 8.23
N ILE A 214 -13.27 -10.70 7.15
CA ILE A 214 -13.01 -10.00 5.88
C ILE A 214 -12.93 -8.49 6.13
N GLY A 215 -11.92 -7.84 5.55
CA GLY A 215 -11.68 -6.40 5.71
C GLY A 215 -10.94 -6.02 6.99
N THR A 216 -10.62 -6.97 7.87
CA THR A 216 -9.66 -6.70 8.95
C THR A 216 -8.26 -6.50 8.39
N ARG A 217 -7.51 -5.56 8.98
CA ARG A 217 -6.17 -5.17 8.50
C ARG A 217 -5.26 -6.37 8.20
N PRO A 218 -5.08 -7.37 9.09
CA PRO A 218 -4.19 -8.49 8.78
C PRO A 218 -4.58 -9.27 7.53
N LEU A 219 -5.88 -9.47 7.25
CA LEU A 219 -6.30 -10.16 6.02
C LEU A 219 -6.16 -9.28 4.77
N CYS A 220 -6.36 -7.97 4.88
CA CYS A 220 -6.07 -7.04 3.79
C CYS A 220 -4.57 -7.06 3.46
N VAL A 221 -3.70 -6.85 4.46
CA VAL A 221 -2.24 -6.86 4.29
C VAL A 221 -1.75 -8.19 3.70
N LEU A 222 -2.30 -9.33 4.14
CA LEU A 222 -1.98 -10.63 3.58
C LEU A 222 -2.33 -10.73 2.09
N THR A 223 -3.49 -10.21 1.70
CA THR A 223 -3.95 -10.21 0.30
C THR A 223 -3.13 -9.24 -0.54
N ASP A 224 -2.80 -8.06 -0.01
CA ASP A 224 -2.05 -7.01 -0.71
C ASP A 224 -0.58 -7.39 -0.89
N THR A 225 0.06 -7.96 0.13
CA THR A 225 1.43 -8.49 0.04
C THR A 225 1.53 -9.68 -0.92
N PHE A 226 0.51 -10.55 -0.92
CA PHE A 226 0.37 -11.60 -1.93
C PHE A 226 0.31 -10.97 -3.33
N ALA A 227 -0.62 -10.04 -3.55
CA ALA A 227 -0.82 -9.41 -4.86
C ALA A 227 0.45 -8.75 -5.39
N ASP A 228 1.14 -7.93 -4.59
CA ASP A 228 2.41 -7.33 -4.99
C ASP A 228 3.43 -8.37 -5.40
N ALA A 229 3.58 -9.41 -4.59
CA ALA A 229 4.60 -10.40 -4.79
C ALA A 229 4.30 -11.29 -6.02
N VAL A 230 3.04 -11.42 -6.40
CA VAL A 230 2.63 -12.01 -7.69
C VAL A 230 3.07 -11.12 -8.84
N HIS A 231 2.65 -9.84 -8.82
CA HIS A 231 2.88 -8.91 -9.92
C HIS A 231 4.37 -8.61 -10.12
N LEU A 232 5.11 -8.28 -9.05
CA LEU A 232 6.54 -7.99 -9.14
C LEU A 232 7.36 -9.17 -9.65
N ARG A 233 6.95 -10.39 -9.30
CA ARG A 233 7.59 -11.60 -9.84
C ARG A 233 7.29 -11.74 -11.33
N ASN A 234 6.03 -11.58 -11.73
CA ASN A 234 5.65 -11.64 -13.12
C ASN A 234 6.45 -10.62 -13.94
N ASP A 235 6.50 -9.36 -13.50
CA ASP A 235 7.22 -8.26 -14.14
C ASP A 235 8.69 -8.61 -14.42
N LEU A 236 9.38 -9.26 -13.48
CA LEU A 236 10.78 -9.70 -13.66
C LEU A 236 10.93 -10.78 -14.73
N PHE A 237 9.95 -11.68 -14.85
CA PHE A 237 9.99 -12.77 -15.82
C PHE A 237 9.44 -12.38 -17.20
N SER A 238 8.55 -11.38 -17.26
CA SER A 238 7.85 -10.97 -18.47
C SER A 238 8.42 -9.71 -19.12
N TYR A 239 9.29 -8.94 -18.44
CA TYR A 239 9.84 -7.67 -18.92
C TYR A 239 10.29 -7.69 -20.38
N GLN A 240 11.03 -8.72 -20.80
CA GLN A 240 11.51 -8.79 -22.18
C GLN A 240 10.36 -8.85 -23.19
N ARG A 241 9.35 -9.68 -22.93
CA ARG A 241 8.18 -9.81 -23.80
C ARG A 241 7.36 -8.53 -23.78
N GLU A 242 6.97 -8.09 -22.58
CA GLU A 242 6.09 -6.93 -22.40
C GLU A 242 6.72 -5.62 -22.92
N VAL A 243 7.92 -5.28 -22.46
CA VAL A 243 8.51 -3.97 -22.72
C VAL A 243 9.21 -3.92 -24.08
N ARG A 244 9.89 -4.99 -24.51
CA ARG A 244 10.69 -4.96 -25.76
C ARG A 244 9.93 -5.45 -26.99
N GLU A 245 8.92 -6.31 -26.83
CA GLU A 245 8.23 -6.94 -27.94
C GLU A 245 6.79 -6.41 -28.09
N GLU A 246 6.04 -6.33 -26.99
CA GLU A 246 4.63 -5.88 -26.98
C GLU A 246 4.49 -4.35 -26.91
N GLY A 247 5.49 -3.65 -26.35
CA GLY A 247 5.43 -2.20 -26.13
C GLY A 247 4.56 -1.80 -24.94
N GLU A 248 4.34 -2.73 -24.01
CA GLU A 248 3.67 -2.49 -22.73
C GLU A 248 4.55 -1.62 -21.83
N ASN A 249 3.92 -0.71 -21.07
CA ASN A 249 4.62 0.17 -20.14
C ASN A 249 4.23 -0.04 -18.68
N SER A 250 3.39 -1.02 -18.41
CA SER A 250 2.94 -1.43 -17.08
C SER A 250 3.84 -2.53 -16.50
N ASN A 251 5.13 -2.25 -16.30
CA ASN A 251 6.08 -3.20 -15.71
C ASN A 251 6.97 -2.52 -14.66
N ALA A 252 7.10 -3.11 -13.46
CA ALA A 252 7.85 -2.51 -12.35
C ALA A 252 9.32 -2.22 -12.69
N VAL A 253 9.97 -3.05 -13.51
CA VAL A 253 11.37 -2.84 -13.89
C VAL A 253 11.50 -1.56 -14.73
N LEU A 254 10.57 -1.33 -15.67
CA LEU A 254 10.55 -0.10 -16.46
C LEU A 254 10.24 1.13 -15.59
N VAL A 255 9.29 1.00 -14.66
CA VAL A 255 8.94 2.05 -13.70
C VAL A 255 10.16 2.44 -12.85
N PHE A 256 10.91 1.46 -12.34
CA PHE A 256 12.09 1.70 -11.52
C PHE A 256 13.26 2.25 -12.34
N GLU A 257 13.47 1.75 -13.55
CA GLU A 257 14.46 2.27 -14.50
C GLU A 257 14.22 3.76 -14.78
N HIS A 258 12.97 4.14 -15.05
CA HIS A 258 12.59 5.53 -15.30
C HIS A 258 12.73 6.41 -14.03
N PHE A 259 12.18 5.98 -12.90
CA PHE A 259 12.14 6.78 -11.68
C PHE A 259 13.53 6.98 -11.06
N PHE A 260 14.36 5.94 -11.01
CA PHE A 260 15.72 6.03 -10.45
C PHE A 260 16.77 6.49 -11.45
N GLY A 261 16.44 6.54 -12.75
CA GLY A 261 17.40 6.84 -13.81
C GLY A 261 18.57 5.83 -13.85
N CYS A 262 18.32 4.58 -13.47
CA CYS A 262 19.32 3.53 -13.36
C CYS A 262 19.31 2.61 -14.59
N THR A 263 20.23 1.64 -14.64
CA THR A 263 20.21 0.62 -15.70
C THR A 263 19.08 -0.40 -15.47
N THR A 264 18.65 -1.08 -16.53
CA THR A 264 17.64 -2.15 -16.44
C THR A 264 18.00 -3.25 -15.43
N GLN A 265 19.29 -3.60 -15.30
CA GLN A 265 19.73 -4.60 -14.30
C GLN A 265 19.56 -4.07 -12.87
N GLU A 266 19.98 -2.84 -12.60
CA GLU A 266 19.82 -2.23 -11.28
C GLU A 266 18.34 -2.06 -10.91
N ALA A 267 17.48 -1.75 -11.89
CA ALA A 267 16.04 -1.71 -11.70
C ALA A 267 15.47 -3.10 -11.34
N ALA A 268 15.86 -4.14 -12.08
CA ALA A 268 15.46 -5.52 -11.80
C ALA A 268 15.88 -5.99 -10.40
N ASP A 269 17.10 -5.64 -9.97
CA ASP A 269 17.59 -5.97 -8.63
C ASP A 269 16.75 -5.27 -7.55
N LYS A 270 16.41 -3.98 -7.72
CA LYS A 270 15.54 -3.24 -6.80
C LYS A 270 14.10 -3.76 -6.76
N VAL A 271 13.57 -4.18 -7.90
CA VAL A 271 12.25 -4.83 -7.98
C VAL A 271 12.27 -6.16 -7.22
N ASN A 272 13.36 -6.94 -7.30
CA ASN A 272 13.52 -8.16 -6.53
C ASN A 272 13.70 -7.91 -5.02
N ASP A 273 14.37 -6.82 -4.62
CA ASP A 273 14.43 -6.39 -3.23
C ASP A 273 13.04 -6.03 -2.70
N LEU A 274 12.22 -5.34 -3.52
CA LEU A 274 10.84 -5.04 -3.16
C LEU A 274 10.02 -6.32 -3.03
N LEU A 275 10.07 -7.21 -4.03
CA LEU A 275 9.44 -8.54 -4.01
C LEU A 275 9.80 -9.30 -2.73
N THR A 276 11.10 -9.35 -2.40
CA THR A 276 11.60 -10.00 -1.18
C THR A 276 11.01 -9.35 0.07
N SER A 277 10.93 -8.02 0.12
CA SER A 277 10.33 -7.30 1.23
C SER A 277 8.84 -7.61 1.41
N ARG A 278 8.08 -7.66 0.30
CA ARG A 278 6.65 -7.99 0.34
C ARG A 278 6.40 -9.43 0.80
N LEU A 279 7.25 -10.37 0.37
CA LEU A 279 7.24 -11.75 0.85
C LEU A 279 7.57 -11.86 2.35
N VAL A 280 8.53 -11.08 2.86
CA VAL A 280 8.83 -11.05 4.31
C VAL A 280 7.65 -10.49 5.10
N GLN A 281 6.98 -9.44 4.61
CA GLN A 281 5.78 -8.89 5.24
C GLN A 281 4.61 -9.90 5.21
N PHE A 282 4.38 -10.57 4.07
CA PHE A 282 3.39 -11.64 3.97
C PHE A 282 3.59 -12.69 5.07
N GLU A 283 4.83 -13.13 5.26
CA GLU A 283 5.20 -14.13 6.27
C GLU A 283 5.00 -13.64 7.70
N THR A 284 5.39 -12.40 8.00
CA THR A 284 5.13 -11.79 9.30
C THR A 284 3.63 -11.68 9.56
N THR A 285 2.84 -11.22 8.59
CA THR A 285 1.39 -11.15 8.75
C THR A 285 0.76 -12.54 8.94
N ALA A 286 1.16 -13.53 8.14
CA ALA A 286 0.65 -14.89 8.22
C ALA A 286 0.97 -15.58 9.57
N LEU A 287 2.17 -15.38 10.09
CA LEU A 287 2.68 -16.11 11.26
C LEU A 287 2.49 -15.35 12.58
N ASP A 288 2.46 -14.02 12.56
CA ASP A 288 2.43 -13.19 13.76
C ASP A 288 1.09 -12.45 13.90
N GLU A 289 0.58 -11.81 12.84
CA GLU A 289 -0.62 -10.96 12.93
C GLU A 289 -1.94 -11.75 12.84
N VAL A 290 -2.02 -12.77 11.97
CA VAL A 290 -3.23 -13.60 11.81
C VAL A 290 -3.59 -14.38 13.10
N PRO A 291 -2.63 -14.98 13.84
CA PRO A 291 -2.94 -15.61 15.13
C PRO A 291 -3.46 -14.61 16.17
N VAL A 292 -2.93 -13.39 16.20
CA VAL A 292 -3.42 -12.32 17.08
C VAL A 292 -4.84 -11.90 16.68
N LEU A 293 -5.13 -11.80 15.38
CA LEU A 293 -6.48 -11.53 14.87
C LEU A 293 -7.50 -12.56 15.39
N PHE A 294 -7.14 -13.86 15.42
CA PHE A 294 -8.04 -14.89 15.95
C PHE A 294 -8.37 -14.67 17.43
N ALA A 295 -7.38 -14.27 18.23
CA ALA A 295 -7.59 -13.95 19.64
C ALA A 295 -8.45 -12.68 19.80
N ASP A 296 -8.13 -11.61 19.08
CA ASP A 296 -8.79 -10.31 19.16
C ASP A 296 -10.26 -10.37 18.73
N ARG A 297 -10.58 -11.21 17.73
CA ARG A 297 -11.94 -11.37 17.19
C ARG A 297 -12.70 -12.56 17.78
N ALA A 298 -12.11 -13.28 18.73
CA ALA A 298 -12.65 -14.51 19.29
C ALA A 298 -13.11 -15.49 18.18
N ALA A 299 -12.27 -15.68 17.16
CA ALA A 299 -12.57 -16.54 16.03
C ALA A 299 -12.85 -17.97 16.48
N THR A 300 -13.87 -18.60 15.90
CA THR A 300 -14.16 -20.01 16.20
C THR A 300 -13.05 -20.92 15.63
N PRO A 301 -12.91 -22.17 16.11
CA PRO A 301 -11.95 -23.12 15.51
C PRO A 301 -12.15 -23.34 14.01
N ASP A 302 -13.40 -23.24 13.56
CA ASP A 302 -13.81 -23.38 12.17
C ASP A 302 -13.42 -22.14 11.34
N ASP A 303 -13.61 -20.92 11.88
CA ASP A 303 -13.11 -19.69 11.27
C ASP A 303 -11.59 -19.71 11.14
N ALA A 304 -10.89 -20.09 12.21
CA ALA A 304 -9.43 -20.18 12.22
C ALA A 304 -8.92 -21.21 11.20
N ALA A 305 -9.59 -22.37 11.08
CA ALA A 305 -9.23 -23.38 10.10
C ALA A 305 -9.41 -22.89 8.66
N ARG A 306 -10.51 -22.19 8.34
CA ARG A 306 -10.74 -21.61 7.01
C ARG A 306 -9.70 -20.56 6.66
N VAL A 307 -9.41 -19.64 7.58
CA VAL A 307 -8.38 -18.61 7.35
C VAL A 307 -6.99 -19.25 7.19
N ALA A 308 -6.64 -20.25 8.00
CA ALA A 308 -5.36 -20.95 7.87
C ALA A 308 -5.23 -21.70 6.54
N ALA A 309 -6.31 -22.35 6.06
CA ALA A 309 -6.34 -23.01 4.76
C ALA A 309 -6.18 -22.00 3.61
N TYR A 310 -6.84 -20.85 3.70
CA TYR A 310 -6.68 -19.74 2.76
C TYR A 310 -5.23 -19.22 2.73
N VAL A 311 -4.63 -18.92 3.90
CA VAL A 311 -3.23 -18.48 4.02
C VAL A 311 -2.28 -19.50 3.39
N LYS A 312 -2.47 -20.79 3.69
CA LYS A 312 -1.69 -21.88 3.11
C LYS A 312 -1.83 -21.94 1.58
N GLY A 313 -3.04 -21.71 1.07
CA GLY A 313 -3.32 -21.64 -0.35
C GLY A 313 -2.61 -20.49 -1.04
N LEU A 314 -2.57 -19.30 -0.44
CA LEU A 314 -1.78 -18.16 -0.95
C LEU A 314 -0.27 -18.45 -0.95
N GLN A 315 0.24 -19.15 0.08
CA GLN A 315 1.64 -19.61 0.12
C GLN A 315 1.96 -20.59 -1.02
N ASP A 316 1.11 -21.60 -1.24
CA ASP A 316 1.30 -22.56 -2.33
C ASP A 316 1.20 -21.87 -3.69
N TRP A 317 0.29 -20.91 -3.83
CA TRP A 317 0.18 -20.11 -5.04
C TRP A 317 1.48 -19.38 -5.33
N GLN A 318 2.08 -18.73 -4.33
CA GLN A 318 3.29 -17.94 -4.54
C GLN A 318 4.52 -18.80 -4.89
N SER A 319 4.70 -19.93 -4.22
CA SER A 319 5.76 -20.88 -4.56
C SER A 319 5.51 -21.55 -5.91
N GLY A 320 4.27 -21.93 -6.20
CA GLY A 320 3.90 -22.59 -7.44
C GLY A 320 4.01 -21.68 -8.66
N GLY A 321 3.60 -20.42 -8.51
CA GLY A 321 3.73 -19.40 -9.55
C GLY A 321 5.19 -19.20 -9.96
N HIS A 322 6.13 -19.18 -9.01
CA HIS A 322 7.56 -19.11 -9.32
C HIS A 322 8.04 -20.29 -10.16
N GLU A 323 7.70 -21.53 -9.79
CA GLU A 323 8.12 -22.72 -10.55
C GLU A 323 7.58 -22.73 -11.97
N TRP A 324 6.35 -22.25 -12.18
CA TRP A 324 5.79 -22.14 -13.52
C TRP A 324 6.48 -21.06 -14.35
N HIS A 325 6.74 -19.87 -13.80
CA HIS A 325 7.47 -18.81 -14.50
C HIS A 325 8.87 -19.27 -14.95
N ALA A 326 9.54 -20.08 -14.14
CA ALA A 326 10.85 -20.65 -14.46
C ALA A 326 10.82 -21.71 -15.58
N ARG A 327 9.63 -22.19 -16.01
CA ARG A 327 9.49 -23.29 -16.99
C ARG A 327 8.67 -22.94 -18.23
N SER A 328 7.66 -22.09 -18.08
CA SER A 328 6.75 -21.75 -19.16
C SER A 328 7.48 -21.06 -20.31
N SER A 329 7.05 -21.32 -21.53
CA SER A 329 7.57 -20.67 -22.74
C SER A 329 7.27 -19.17 -22.82
N ARG A 330 6.34 -18.67 -21.98
CA ARG A 330 5.92 -17.26 -21.95
C ARG A 330 6.99 -16.28 -21.45
N TYR A 331 8.07 -16.75 -20.82
CA TYR A 331 8.95 -15.91 -20.00
C TYR A 331 10.43 -16.04 -20.33
N MET A 332 11.22 -15.02 -19.99
CA MET A 332 12.68 -15.05 -20.10
C MET A 332 13.30 -15.89 -18.98
N ASN A 333 13.32 -17.22 -19.15
CA ASN A 333 13.76 -18.18 -18.12
C ASN A 333 15.13 -18.83 -18.40
N GLY A 334 15.90 -18.32 -19.38
CA GLY A 334 17.19 -18.88 -19.83
C GLY A 334 18.27 -19.04 -18.73
N GLY A 335 18.09 -18.38 -17.57
CA GLY A 335 18.92 -18.54 -16.37
C GLY A 335 18.17 -18.93 -15.09
N ALA A 336 16.84 -19.06 -15.13
CA ALA A 336 16.00 -19.36 -13.95
C ALA A 336 16.18 -20.81 -13.46
N VAL A 337 16.38 -21.74 -14.40
CA VAL A 337 16.70 -23.14 -14.09
C VAL A 337 18.22 -23.31 -14.13
N ARG A 338 18.92 -22.83 -13.10
CA ARG A 338 20.32 -23.25 -12.90
C ARG A 338 20.34 -24.75 -12.55
N GLN A 339 20.63 -25.59 -13.54
CA GLN A 339 21.14 -26.94 -13.26
C GLN A 339 22.41 -26.80 -12.43
N PRO A 340 22.63 -27.62 -11.38
CA PRO A 340 23.81 -27.48 -10.53
C PRO A 340 25.06 -27.86 -11.34
N SER A 341 25.77 -26.85 -11.84
CA SER A 341 27.05 -27.03 -12.54
C SER A 341 28.20 -27.02 -11.53
N ILE A 342 28.54 -28.17 -10.95
CA ILE A 342 29.90 -28.44 -10.47
C ILE A 342 30.30 -29.89 -10.84
N PRO A 343 31.28 -30.12 -11.73
CA PRO A 343 31.65 -31.46 -12.19
C PRO A 343 32.36 -32.36 -11.16
N PHE A 344 32.55 -31.94 -9.90
CA PHE A 344 33.38 -32.66 -8.92
C PHE A 344 32.92 -32.52 -7.45
N ALA A 345 31.62 -32.44 -7.17
CA ALA A 345 31.13 -32.49 -5.78
C ALA A 345 30.97 -33.95 -5.28
N PRO A 346 31.45 -34.32 -4.07
CA PRO A 346 31.29 -35.68 -3.56
C PRO A 346 29.81 -36.01 -3.31
N THR A 347 29.31 -37.08 -3.92
CA THR A 347 27.92 -37.57 -3.83
C THR A 347 27.64 -38.34 -2.53
N GLY A 348 28.09 -37.81 -1.39
CA GLY A 348 27.91 -38.45 -0.07
C GLY A 348 26.63 -38.02 0.63
N LEU A 349 25.93 -38.98 1.25
CA LEU A 349 24.79 -38.77 2.15
C LEU A 349 25.17 -37.77 3.26
N GLY A 350 24.57 -36.57 3.24
CA GLY A 350 24.69 -35.58 4.31
C GLY A 350 25.17 -34.16 3.92
N THR A 351 25.43 -33.86 2.64
CA THR A 351 25.93 -32.53 2.24
C THR A 351 24.98 -31.69 1.36
N SER A 352 23.86 -32.27 0.90
CA SER A 352 22.84 -31.58 0.12
C SER A 352 21.88 -30.71 0.94
N THR A 353 21.76 -30.96 2.26
CA THR A 353 20.81 -30.25 3.14
C THR A 353 21.35 -28.96 3.75
N ALA A 354 22.66 -28.69 3.67
CA ALA A 354 23.25 -27.53 4.37
C ALA A 354 23.48 -26.30 3.46
N ARG A 355 23.53 -26.45 2.14
CA ARG A 355 23.90 -25.35 1.22
C ARG A 355 22.74 -24.74 0.43
N MET A 356 21.71 -25.51 0.11
CA MET A 356 20.52 -25.03 -0.63
C MET A 356 19.56 -24.16 0.21
N PRO A 357 19.26 -24.49 1.49
CA PRO A 357 18.38 -23.64 2.28
C PRO A 357 19.00 -22.27 2.56
N MET A 358 20.30 -22.20 2.88
CA MET A 358 20.94 -20.93 3.26
C MET A 358 20.94 -19.87 2.16
N LEU A 359 21.05 -20.27 0.88
CA LEU A 359 21.03 -19.32 -0.25
C LEU A 359 19.61 -18.80 -0.51
N ALA A 360 18.59 -19.66 -0.45
CA ALA A 360 17.20 -19.28 -0.67
C ALA A 360 16.60 -18.42 0.47
N PHE A 361 17.06 -18.60 1.71
CA PHE A 361 16.65 -17.79 2.86
C PHE A 361 17.50 -16.53 3.07
N GLY A 362 18.67 -16.43 2.44
CA GLY A 362 19.64 -15.34 2.64
C GLY A 362 19.06 -13.93 2.45
N PRO A 363 18.42 -13.63 1.31
CA PRO A 363 17.84 -12.31 1.06
C PRO A 363 16.76 -11.92 2.08
N GLY A 364 15.83 -12.84 2.39
CA GLY A 364 14.76 -12.61 3.36
C GLY A 364 15.25 -12.44 4.79
N LEU A 365 16.23 -13.24 5.23
CA LEU A 365 16.82 -13.11 6.57
C LEU A 365 17.61 -11.80 6.70
N ALA A 366 18.34 -11.39 5.67
CA ALA A 366 19.03 -10.10 5.66
C ALA A 366 18.04 -8.94 5.73
N ARG A 367 16.92 -9.01 4.99
CA ARG A 367 15.84 -8.02 5.02
C ARG A 367 15.21 -7.91 6.40
N ARG A 368 14.75 -9.03 6.97
CA ARG A 368 14.15 -9.09 8.31
C ARG A 368 15.12 -8.56 9.36
N THR A 369 16.39 -8.97 9.31
CA THR A 369 17.41 -8.48 10.24
C THR A 369 17.51 -6.96 10.19
N ARG A 370 17.68 -6.37 9.00
CA ARG A 370 17.78 -4.92 8.82
C ARG A 370 16.55 -4.16 9.34
N GLN A 371 15.35 -4.70 9.13
CA GLN A 371 14.11 -4.07 9.63
C GLN A 371 14.05 -3.99 11.15
N HIS A 372 14.68 -4.93 11.87
CA HIS A 372 14.59 -5.03 13.33
C HIS A 372 15.82 -4.51 14.10
N THR A 373 16.88 -4.10 13.41
CA THR A 373 18.15 -3.65 14.02
C THR A 373 18.37 -2.14 13.92
N GLN A 374 17.33 -1.36 13.65
CA GLN A 374 17.44 0.10 13.57
C GLN A 374 17.94 0.67 14.90
N PRO A 375 19.04 1.46 14.91
CA PRO A 375 19.45 2.20 16.09
C PRO A 375 18.40 3.23 16.50
N LEU A 376 18.05 3.24 17.79
CA LEU A 376 17.13 4.23 18.37
C LEU A 376 17.91 5.46 18.86
N PHE A 377 17.31 6.64 18.75
CA PHE A 377 17.86 7.92 19.20
C PHE A 377 19.22 8.27 18.57
N GLU A 378 19.42 7.88 17.29
CA GLU A 378 20.67 8.14 16.60
C GLU A 378 20.87 9.65 16.39
N PRO A 379 22.03 10.23 16.78
CA PRO A 379 22.32 11.64 16.51
C PRO A 379 22.50 11.91 15.02
N VAL A 380 21.41 12.18 14.32
CA VAL A 380 21.44 12.45 12.88
C VAL A 380 21.72 13.92 12.58
N GLY A 381 21.32 14.86 13.45
CA GLY A 381 21.36 16.29 13.16
C GLY A 381 20.38 16.69 12.05
N HIS A 382 20.34 17.99 11.74
CA HIS A 382 19.40 18.53 10.75
C HIS A 382 19.55 17.86 9.37
N LEU A 383 18.41 17.54 8.74
CA LEU A 383 18.36 17.04 7.37
C LEU A 383 18.28 18.23 6.41
N PRO A 384 19.35 18.56 5.65
CA PRO A 384 19.30 19.66 4.71
C PRO A 384 18.34 19.31 3.58
N LEU A 385 17.38 20.19 3.29
CA LEU A 385 16.38 19.97 2.23
C LEU A 385 16.72 20.81 0.98
N PRO A 386 16.61 20.24 -0.23
CA PRO A 386 16.58 21.03 -1.46
C PRO A 386 15.27 21.84 -1.54
N GLU A 387 15.13 22.65 -2.59
CA GLU A 387 13.85 23.26 -2.89
C GLU A 387 12.82 22.17 -3.22
N LEU A 388 11.76 22.09 -2.42
CA LEU A 388 10.70 21.11 -2.60
C LEU A 388 9.71 21.59 -3.67
N PRO A 389 9.33 20.75 -4.64
CA PRO A 389 8.45 21.13 -5.73
C PRO A 389 7.03 21.40 -5.21
N MET A 390 6.58 22.65 -5.34
CA MET A 390 5.22 23.05 -5.00
C MET A 390 4.78 24.20 -5.92
N PRO A 391 4.00 23.91 -6.98
CA PRO A 391 3.64 24.93 -7.97
C PRO A 391 2.48 25.83 -7.52
N TYR A 392 1.82 25.49 -6.40
CA TYR A 392 0.61 26.17 -5.95
C TYR A 392 0.92 27.29 -4.96
N PRO A 393 0.27 28.46 -5.09
CA PRO A 393 0.44 29.56 -4.15
C PRO A 393 -0.27 29.27 -2.83
N ILE A 394 0.23 29.86 -1.75
CA ILE A 394 -0.46 29.87 -0.47
C ILE A 394 -1.49 31.00 -0.39
N ARG A 395 -2.54 30.78 0.40
CA ARG A 395 -3.47 31.80 0.88
C ARG A 395 -3.58 31.68 2.40
N ILE A 396 -3.87 32.78 3.07
CA ILE A 396 -3.95 32.79 4.54
C ILE A 396 -5.28 33.44 4.92
N SER A 397 -6.05 32.78 5.78
CA SER A 397 -7.29 33.32 6.34
C SER A 397 -7.01 34.61 7.12
N PRO A 398 -7.85 35.65 6.96
CA PRO A 398 -7.71 36.89 7.72
C PRO A 398 -7.98 36.71 9.23
N HIS A 399 -8.46 35.54 9.66
CA HIS A 399 -8.85 35.24 11.04
C HIS A 399 -7.74 34.56 11.86
N LEU A 400 -6.54 34.35 11.29
CA LEU A 400 -5.40 33.66 11.92
C LEU A 400 -5.12 34.12 13.36
N ASP A 401 -4.97 35.43 13.59
CA ASP A 401 -4.59 35.93 14.93
C ASP A 401 -5.68 35.71 15.97
N ALA A 402 -6.96 35.72 15.55
CA ALA A 402 -8.06 35.36 16.44
C ALA A 402 -8.01 33.86 16.77
N SER A 403 -7.77 33.03 15.76
CA SER A 403 -7.73 31.58 15.94
C SER A 403 -6.55 31.09 16.78
N ARG A 404 -5.37 31.73 16.68
CA ARG A 404 -4.24 31.47 17.60
C ARG A 404 -4.61 31.66 19.07
N ARG A 405 -5.38 32.72 19.38
CA ARG A 405 -5.83 32.99 20.75
C ARG A 405 -6.85 31.96 21.20
N HIS A 406 -7.84 31.68 20.35
CA HIS A 406 -8.87 30.67 20.61
C HIS A 406 -8.24 29.29 20.87
N GLY A 407 -7.39 28.81 19.98
CA GLY A 407 -6.80 27.48 20.06
C GLY A 407 -5.98 27.26 21.33
N LEU A 408 -5.22 28.27 21.76
CA LEU A 408 -4.48 28.21 23.02
C LEU A 408 -5.42 28.15 24.25
N GLU A 409 -6.51 28.91 24.23
CA GLU A 409 -7.53 28.87 25.28
C GLU A 409 -8.29 27.54 25.30
N TRP A 410 -8.61 26.99 24.13
CA TRP A 410 -9.23 25.68 23.96
C TRP A 410 -8.30 24.57 24.50
N ALA A 411 -7.03 24.56 24.11
CA ALA A 411 -6.02 23.59 24.58
C ALA A 411 -5.87 23.59 26.11
N ARG A 412 -5.89 24.78 26.75
CA ARG A 412 -5.92 24.88 28.22
C ARG A 412 -7.19 24.29 28.81
N ARG A 413 -8.35 24.55 28.20
CA ARG A 413 -9.66 24.10 28.70
C ARG A 413 -9.82 22.58 28.65
N VAL A 414 -9.33 21.94 27.57
CA VAL A 414 -9.38 20.48 27.45
C VAL A 414 -8.27 19.79 28.25
N GLY A 415 -7.24 20.53 28.66
CA GLY A 415 -6.20 20.07 29.57
C GLY A 415 -4.96 19.49 28.87
N PHE A 416 -4.62 19.94 27.65
CA PHE A 416 -3.42 19.47 26.94
C PHE A 416 -2.10 19.81 27.65
N PHE A 417 -2.14 20.71 28.64
CA PHE A 417 -0.99 21.06 29.47
C PHE A 417 -1.03 20.43 30.87
N ASP A 418 -2.00 19.56 31.12
CA ASP A 418 -2.12 18.86 32.40
C ASP A 418 -1.06 17.77 32.52
N SER A 419 -0.56 17.54 33.74
CA SER A 419 0.27 16.37 34.03
C SER A 419 -0.58 15.09 33.99
N LEU A 420 -0.09 14.06 33.30
CA LEU A 420 -0.76 12.76 33.19
C LEU A 420 0.11 11.64 33.76
N PRO A 421 -0.49 10.55 34.25
CA PRO A 421 0.26 9.37 34.68
C PRO A 421 1.19 8.85 33.58
N GLY A 422 2.45 8.57 33.90
CA GLY A 422 3.49 8.13 32.96
C GLY A 422 4.25 9.25 32.24
N VAL A 423 3.74 10.48 32.25
CA VAL A 423 4.35 11.68 31.65
C VAL A 423 4.30 12.88 32.60
N GLU A 424 4.42 12.62 33.90
CA GLU A 424 4.18 13.61 34.96
C GLU A 424 5.17 14.78 34.89
N VAL A 425 6.40 14.51 34.46
CA VAL A 425 7.46 15.51 34.28
C VAL A 425 7.38 16.05 32.85
N GLY A 426 6.86 17.27 32.70
CA GLY A 426 6.81 17.98 31.42
C GLY A 426 5.46 17.92 30.69
N GLY A 427 4.59 16.96 31.04
CA GLY A 427 3.34 16.70 30.31
C GLY A 427 3.61 16.20 28.89
N VAL A 428 2.56 15.95 28.11
CA VAL A 428 2.73 15.69 26.67
C VAL A 428 3.11 17.00 25.97
N TRP A 429 2.34 18.06 26.22
CA TRP A 429 2.58 19.39 25.70
C TRP A 429 2.80 20.42 26.80
N THR A 430 3.56 21.47 26.45
CA THR A 430 3.67 22.73 27.20
C THR A 430 3.10 23.87 26.35
N PRO A 431 2.76 25.03 26.95
CA PRO A 431 2.36 26.20 26.16
C PRO A 431 3.42 26.60 25.11
N GLU A 432 4.71 26.52 25.45
CA GLU A 432 5.80 26.77 24.49
C GLU A 432 5.76 25.79 23.31
N HIS A 433 5.43 24.53 23.55
CA HIS A 433 5.30 23.54 22.48
C HIS A 433 4.09 23.77 21.59
N TYR A 434 2.96 24.18 22.17
CA TYR A 434 1.78 24.57 21.41
C TYR A 434 2.10 25.76 20.50
N ASP A 435 2.73 26.81 21.06
CA ASP A 435 3.15 27.99 20.32
C ASP A 435 4.17 27.66 19.22
N ALA A 436 5.14 26.79 19.51
CA ALA A 436 6.14 26.33 18.53
C ALA A 436 5.54 25.47 17.40
N SER A 437 4.36 24.87 17.62
CA SER A 437 3.63 24.09 16.61
C SER A 437 2.70 24.96 15.75
N ASP A 438 2.22 26.11 16.27
CA ASP A 438 1.36 27.10 15.59
C ASP A 438 0.31 26.48 14.65
N LEU A 439 -0.53 25.58 15.19
CA LEU A 439 -1.50 24.81 14.39
C LEU A 439 -2.60 25.70 13.78
N ALA A 440 -2.85 26.88 14.36
CA ALA A 440 -3.72 27.89 13.77
C ALA A 440 -3.14 28.46 12.46
N TYR A 441 -1.81 28.56 12.33
CA TYR A 441 -1.18 28.94 11.07
C TYR A 441 -1.40 27.90 9.98
N CYS A 442 -1.28 26.61 10.32
CA CYS A 442 -1.64 25.51 9.41
C CYS A 442 -3.11 25.61 8.99
N ALA A 443 -4.03 25.69 9.97
CA ALA A 443 -5.47 25.81 9.73
C ALA A 443 -5.81 26.98 8.79
N ALA A 444 -5.18 28.13 9.00
CA ALA A 444 -5.43 29.34 8.22
C ALA A 444 -5.00 29.23 6.76
N MET A 445 -4.10 28.30 6.42
CA MET A 445 -3.69 28.07 5.04
C MET A 445 -4.47 26.94 4.37
N ILE A 446 -4.73 25.86 5.09
CA ILE A 446 -5.47 24.72 4.54
C ILE A 446 -6.99 24.96 4.46
N HIS A 447 -7.48 25.99 5.15
CA HIS A 447 -8.87 26.41 5.16
C HIS A 447 -8.95 27.95 5.08
N ALA A 448 -8.33 28.52 4.05
CA ALA A 448 -8.13 29.97 3.91
C ALA A 448 -9.44 30.77 3.81
N ASP A 449 -10.49 30.15 3.26
CA ASP A 449 -11.84 30.73 3.12
C ASP A 449 -12.76 30.49 4.33
N ALA A 450 -12.25 29.90 5.42
CA ALA A 450 -13.03 29.62 6.61
C ALA A 450 -13.56 30.90 7.28
N GLU A 451 -14.83 30.88 7.66
CA GLU A 451 -15.37 31.84 8.63
C GLU A 451 -14.71 31.65 10.01
N PRO A 452 -14.75 32.65 10.91
CA PRO A 452 -14.05 32.60 12.20
C PRO A 452 -14.26 31.30 13.00
N ASP A 453 -15.52 30.90 13.20
CA ASP A 453 -15.87 29.70 13.97
C ASP A 453 -15.42 28.40 13.27
N GLN A 454 -15.37 28.39 11.95
CA GLN A 454 -14.89 27.25 11.15
C GLN A 454 -13.38 27.11 11.26
N LEU A 455 -12.65 28.24 11.20
CA LEU A 455 -11.20 28.24 11.37
C LEU A 455 -10.81 27.76 12.77
N ASP A 456 -11.53 28.22 13.79
CA ASP A 456 -11.35 27.79 15.19
C ASP A 456 -11.59 26.28 15.34
N LEU A 457 -12.62 25.75 14.69
CA LEU A 457 -12.87 24.31 14.68
C LEU A 457 -11.75 23.53 13.95
N SER A 458 -11.26 24.03 12.83
CA SER A 458 -10.12 23.43 12.10
C SER A 458 -8.84 23.43 12.96
N THR A 459 -8.54 24.55 13.63
CA THR A 459 -7.43 24.68 14.57
C THR A 459 -7.53 23.66 15.71
N ASP A 460 -8.72 23.48 16.29
CA ASP A 460 -8.93 22.54 17.40
C ASP A 460 -8.81 21.07 16.95
N TRP A 461 -9.30 20.71 15.75
CA TRP A 461 -9.13 19.36 15.19
C TRP A 461 -7.66 19.03 14.90
N LEU A 462 -6.92 19.97 14.30
CA LEU A 462 -5.47 19.82 14.13
C LEU A 462 -4.77 19.70 15.48
N GLY A 463 -5.16 20.53 16.45
CA GLY A 463 -4.70 20.45 17.84
C GLY A 463 -4.87 19.07 18.46
N TRP A 464 -6.07 18.50 18.35
CA TRP A 464 -6.37 17.18 18.90
C TRP A 464 -5.61 16.06 18.19
N GLY A 465 -5.55 16.10 16.85
CA GLY A 465 -4.82 15.11 16.05
C GLY A 465 -3.33 15.08 16.39
N THR A 466 -2.67 16.25 16.37
CA THR A 466 -1.24 16.35 16.70
C THR A 466 -0.94 16.04 18.16
N TYR A 467 -1.85 16.35 19.09
CA TYR A 467 -1.70 15.95 20.49
C TYR A 467 -1.76 14.43 20.64
N GLY A 468 -2.70 13.77 19.96
CA GLY A 468 -2.81 12.30 19.94
C GLY A 468 -1.57 11.63 19.36
N ASP A 469 -1.05 12.16 18.26
CA ASP A 469 0.19 11.73 17.59
C ASP A 469 1.40 11.78 18.54
N ASP A 470 1.55 12.85 19.33
CA ASP A 470 2.61 12.94 20.35
C ASP A 470 2.32 12.07 21.60
N TYR A 471 1.03 11.89 21.95
CA TYR A 471 0.59 11.17 23.14
C TYR A 471 0.86 9.66 23.04
N PHE A 472 0.54 9.04 21.90
CA PHE A 472 0.58 7.58 21.75
C PHE A 472 2.00 7.00 21.91
N PRO A 473 3.02 7.48 21.18
CA PRO A 473 4.40 7.03 21.35
C PRO A 473 4.93 7.29 22.77
N LEU A 474 4.61 8.45 23.35
CA LEU A 474 5.14 8.83 24.65
C LEU A 474 4.54 8.00 25.79
N VAL A 475 3.22 7.74 25.76
CA VAL A 475 2.50 7.05 26.83
C VAL A 475 2.52 5.53 26.66
N PHE A 476 2.38 5.03 25.42
CA PHE A 476 2.30 3.59 25.15
C PHE A 476 3.56 3.04 24.49
N GLY A 477 4.18 3.81 23.59
CA GLY A 477 5.38 3.42 22.84
C GLY A 477 6.60 3.15 23.72
N VAL A 478 6.93 4.10 24.62
CA VAL A 478 8.06 3.96 25.57
C VAL A 478 7.92 2.72 26.45
N ALA A 479 6.71 2.43 26.91
CA ALA A 479 6.39 1.24 27.71
C ALA A 479 6.21 -0.03 26.87
N ARG A 480 6.12 0.09 25.54
CA ARG A 480 5.77 -0.98 24.59
C ARG A 480 4.43 -1.65 24.92
N ASP A 481 3.49 -0.88 25.45
CA ASP A 481 2.18 -1.36 25.88
C ASP A 481 1.13 -1.25 24.76
N VAL A 482 1.28 -2.11 23.77
CA VAL A 482 0.34 -2.23 22.63
C VAL A 482 -1.09 -2.48 23.12
N LYS A 483 -1.25 -3.22 24.22
CA LYS A 483 -2.58 -3.54 24.76
C LYS A 483 -3.27 -2.30 25.31
N ALA A 484 -2.55 -1.45 26.06
CA ALA A 484 -3.09 -0.19 26.54
C ALA A 484 -3.44 0.77 25.39
N ALA A 485 -2.60 0.84 24.35
CA ALA A 485 -2.90 1.63 23.15
C ALA A 485 -4.20 1.17 22.47
N ARG A 486 -4.41 -0.14 22.33
CA ARG A 486 -5.65 -0.73 21.78
C ARG A 486 -6.88 -0.38 22.60
N LEU A 487 -6.80 -0.52 23.92
CA LEU A 487 -7.91 -0.16 24.82
C LEU A 487 -8.23 1.34 24.76
N CYS A 488 -7.23 2.20 24.62
CA CYS A 488 -7.42 3.63 24.41
C CYS A 488 -8.17 3.89 23.08
N HIS A 489 -7.70 3.31 21.97
CA HIS A 489 -8.36 3.41 20.67
C HIS A 489 -9.83 2.96 20.73
N GLU A 490 -10.12 1.79 21.31
CA GLU A 490 -11.48 1.28 21.45
C GLU A 490 -12.37 2.23 22.27
N ARG A 491 -11.82 2.79 23.34
CA ARG A 491 -12.54 3.71 24.21
C ARG A 491 -12.84 5.04 23.55
N LEU A 492 -11.95 5.58 22.71
CA LEU A 492 -12.19 6.81 21.93
C LEU A 492 -13.44 6.70 21.05
N ALA A 493 -13.74 5.51 20.52
CA ALA A 493 -14.93 5.28 19.70
C ALA A 493 -16.27 5.49 20.44
N HIS A 494 -16.27 5.50 21.77
CA HIS A 494 -17.45 5.81 22.60
C HIS A 494 -17.73 7.31 22.74
N PHE A 495 -16.77 8.17 22.39
CA PHE A 495 -16.93 9.62 22.36
C PHE A 495 -17.45 10.15 21.02
N MET A 496 -17.68 9.25 20.05
CA MET A 496 -18.22 9.57 18.73
C MET A 496 -19.55 8.85 18.44
N PRO A 497 -20.61 9.02 19.26
CA PRO A 497 -21.90 8.41 19.00
C PRO A 497 -22.54 9.01 17.75
N VAL A 498 -22.75 8.21 16.70
CA VAL A 498 -23.39 8.64 15.44
C VAL A 498 -24.84 9.11 15.64
N ASN A 499 -25.51 8.60 16.67
CA ASN A 499 -26.84 8.99 17.10
C ASN A 499 -26.85 10.20 18.05
N LEU A 500 -25.69 10.82 18.33
CA LEU A 500 -25.52 11.92 19.29
C LEU A 500 -26.04 11.58 20.70
N GLY A 501 -25.94 10.31 21.08
CA GLY A 501 -26.27 9.83 22.43
C GLY A 501 -25.27 10.28 23.49
N PRO A 502 -25.50 9.92 24.77
CA PRO A 502 -24.58 10.25 25.85
C PRO A 502 -23.23 9.55 25.68
N THR A 503 -22.15 10.27 25.98
CA THR A 503 -20.79 9.74 26.05
C THR A 503 -20.43 9.37 27.49
N PRO A 504 -19.45 8.46 27.71
CA PRO A 504 -18.90 8.26 29.05
C PRO A 504 -18.24 9.55 29.58
N ALA A 505 -18.00 9.60 30.90
CA ALA A 505 -17.19 10.67 31.47
C ALA A 505 -15.74 10.56 30.95
N PRO A 506 -15.16 11.64 30.39
CA PRO A 506 -13.81 11.61 29.85
C PRO A 506 -12.78 11.56 30.99
N ALA A 507 -11.82 10.64 30.87
CA ALA A 507 -10.81 10.37 31.89
C ALA A 507 -9.54 11.23 31.71
N ASP A 508 -9.24 11.62 30.48
CA ASP A 508 -7.99 12.30 30.10
C ASP A 508 -8.24 13.43 29.08
N PRO A 509 -7.22 14.25 28.76
CA PRO A 509 -7.37 15.35 27.80
C PRO A 509 -7.73 14.90 26.38
N LEU A 510 -7.28 13.72 25.94
CA LEU A 510 -7.54 13.21 24.60
C LEU A 510 -9.04 12.88 24.45
N GLU A 511 -9.63 12.24 25.45
CA GLU A 511 -11.07 11.97 25.51
C GLU A 511 -11.90 13.26 25.64
N ARG A 512 -11.46 14.22 26.46
CA ARG A 512 -12.14 15.51 26.62
C ARG A 512 -12.16 16.30 25.31
N GLY A 513 -11.03 16.37 24.61
CA GLY A 513 -10.92 17.04 23.32
C GLY A 513 -11.83 16.41 22.27
N LEU A 514 -11.83 15.08 22.16
CA LEU A 514 -12.67 14.38 21.18
C LEU A 514 -14.16 14.57 21.46
N ALA A 515 -14.58 14.53 22.73
CA ALA A 515 -15.97 14.74 23.11
C ALA A 515 -16.48 16.15 22.72
N ASP A 516 -15.67 17.19 22.96
CA ASP A 516 -15.97 18.58 22.58
C ASP A 516 -16.04 18.72 21.06
N LEU A 517 -15.02 18.26 20.35
CA LEU A 517 -14.92 18.32 18.89
C LEU A 517 -16.06 17.57 18.21
N TRP A 518 -16.36 16.34 18.65
CA TRP A 518 -17.45 15.55 18.11
C TRP A 518 -18.78 16.28 18.27
N THR A 519 -19.05 16.84 19.45
CA THR A 519 -20.31 17.57 19.71
C THR A 519 -20.45 18.78 18.77
N ARG A 520 -19.40 19.59 18.62
CA ARG A 520 -19.41 20.78 17.76
C ARG A 520 -19.51 20.45 16.28
N THR A 521 -18.89 19.35 15.86
CA THR A 521 -18.77 18.95 14.45
C THR A 521 -19.95 18.11 13.98
N ALA A 522 -20.36 17.10 14.74
CA ALA A 522 -21.35 16.11 14.35
C ALA A 522 -22.80 16.60 14.47
N THR A 523 -23.07 17.59 15.32
CA THR A 523 -24.44 18.13 15.53
C THR A 523 -25.11 18.59 14.23
N PRO A 524 -24.47 19.43 13.38
CA PRO A 524 -25.08 19.86 12.10
C PRO A 524 -25.08 18.79 11.01
N MET A 525 -24.32 17.69 11.17
CA MET A 525 -24.14 16.66 10.14
C MET A 525 -25.32 15.70 10.00
N THR A 526 -25.50 15.15 8.80
CA THR A 526 -26.37 13.99 8.55
C THR A 526 -25.79 12.72 9.16
N LEU A 527 -26.60 11.65 9.28
CA LEU A 527 -26.12 10.35 9.79
C LEU A 527 -24.95 9.80 8.96
N ALA A 528 -25.05 9.84 7.63
CA ALA A 528 -24.02 9.34 6.72
C ALA A 528 -22.72 10.15 6.80
N GLN A 529 -22.80 11.46 7.08
CA GLN A 529 -21.62 12.30 7.35
C GLN A 529 -20.96 11.92 8.66
N ARG A 530 -21.74 11.71 9.72
CA ARG A 530 -21.22 11.27 11.03
C ARG A 530 -20.58 9.89 10.93
N GLU A 531 -21.16 8.95 10.20
CA GLU A 531 -20.56 7.63 10.00
C GLU A 531 -19.19 7.75 9.33
N ARG A 532 -19.09 8.51 8.23
CA ARG A 532 -17.82 8.77 7.54
C ARG A 532 -16.79 9.47 8.41
N LEU A 533 -17.17 10.51 9.15
CA LEU A 533 -16.27 11.21 10.07
C LEU A 533 -15.77 10.27 11.18
N ARG A 534 -16.68 9.48 11.76
CA ARG A 534 -16.31 8.50 12.80
C ARG A 534 -15.33 7.48 12.25
N ASP A 535 -15.55 6.98 11.03
CA ASP A 535 -14.67 6.01 10.41
C ASP A 535 -13.29 6.62 10.09
N ALA A 536 -13.21 7.88 9.64
CA ALA A 536 -11.95 8.58 9.43
C ALA A 536 -11.15 8.73 10.75
N VAL A 537 -11.79 9.15 11.84
CA VAL A 537 -11.12 9.26 13.15
C VAL A 537 -10.72 7.89 13.70
N ARG A 538 -11.54 6.85 13.49
CA ARG A 538 -11.20 5.48 13.90
C ARG A 538 -10.02 4.93 13.10
N SER A 539 -9.95 5.20 11.80
CA SER A 539 -8.81 4.82 10.96
C SER A 539 -7.51 5.45 11.50
N MET A 540 -7.54 6.77 11.74
CA MET A 540 -6.40 7.51 12.28
C MET A 540 -5.96 6.96 13.65
N THR A 541 -6.88 6.83 14.61
CA THR A 541 -6.53 6.30 15.95
C THR A 541 -6.09 4.84 15.95
N ALA A 542 -6.60 4.01 15.04
CA ALA A 542 -6.13 2.63 14.87
C ALA A 542 -4.70 2.59 14.30
N SER A 543 -4.34 3.57 13.49
CA SER A 543 -3.01 3.66 12.89
C SER A 543 -1.93 4.11 13.90
N TRP A 544 -2.27 4.89 14.93
CA TRP A 544 -1.35 5.15 16.06
C TRP A 544 -1.03 3.88 16.86
N VAL A 545 -1.98 2.96 16.99
CA VAL A 545 -1.71 1.64 17.61
C VAL A 545 -0.69 0.86 16.78
N TRP A 546 -0.76 0.96 15.46
CA TRP A 546 0.20 0.33 14.56
C TRP A 546 1.61 0.92 14.71
N GLU A 547 1.74 2.23 14.92
CA GLU A 547 3.04 2.85 15.23
C GLU A 547 3.62 2.26 16.53
N VAL A 548 2.81 2.14 17.59
CA VAL A 548 3.21 1.50 18.87
C VAL A 548 3.61 0.03 18.69
N GLU A 549 2.94 -0.73 17.82
CA GLU A 549 3.31 -2.12 17.50
C GLU A 549 4.71 -2.22 16.88
N ASN A 550 4.97 -1.36 15.91
CA ASN A 550 6.25 -1.31 15.22
C ASN A 550 7.37 -0.83 16.16
N GLN A 551 7.11 0.15 17.02
CA GLN A 551 8.05 0.57 18.07
C GLN A 551 8.34 -0.57 19.04
N ALA A 552 7.31 -1.30 19.49
CA ALA A 552 7.47 -2.44 20.39
C ALA A 552 8.34 -3.54 19.77
N ALA A 553 8.21 -3.77 18.46
CA ALA A 553 8.98 -4.73 17.67
C ALA A 553 10.33 -4.17 17.14
N ASN A 554 10.63 -2.88 17.34
CA ASN A 554 11.70 -2.14 16.68
C ASN A 554 11.72 -2.36 15.15
N ARG A 555 10.53 -2.39 14.52
CA ARG A 555 10.36 -2.78 13.12
C ARG A 555 10.22 -1.53 12.25
N VAL A 556 11.22 -1.29 11.40
CA VAL A 556 11.08 -0.35 10.27
C VAL A 556 10.17 -1.01 9.22
N PRO A 557 9.00 -0.42 8.92
CA PRO A 557 8.11 -0.94 7.88
C PRO A 557 8.81 -0.89 6.51
N ASP A 558 8.37 -1.73 5.57
CA ASP A 558 8.84 -1.58 4.19
C ASP A 558 8.15 -0.39 3.48
N PRO A 559 8.70 0.12 2.36
CA PRO A 559 8.20 1.34 1.73
C PRO A 559 6.71 1.30 1.37
N VAL A 560 6.17 0.13 0.99
CA VAL A 560 4.77 0.05 0.56
C VAL A 560 3.85 0.01 1.77
N ASP A 561 4.18 -0.83 2.76
CA ASP A 561 3.46 -0.88 4.05
C ASP A 561 3.47 0.51 4.73
N TYR A 562 4.60 1.22 4.64
CA TYR A 562 4.75 2.56 5.17
C TYR A 562 3.84 3.59 4.51
N VAL A 563 3.85 3.70 3.17
CA VAL A 563 3.03 4.71 2.46
C VAL A 563 1.53 4.52 2.77
N GLU A 564 1.06 3.28 2.80
CA GLU A 564 -0.34 2.98 3.12
C GLU A 564 -0.70 3.28 4.57
N MET A 565 0.17 2.89 5.50
CA MET A 565 0.04 3.28 6.90
C MET A 565 -0.03 4.80 7.04
N ARG A 566 0.90 5.52 6.39
CA ARG A 566 1.08 6.96 6.57
C ARG A 566 -0.10 7.77 6.06
N ARG A 567 -0.79 7.31 5.00
CA ARG A 567 -2.07 7.90 4.54
C ARG A 567 -3.14 7.87 5.64
N SER A 568 -3.10 6.87 6.51
CA SER A 568 -4.03 6.74 7.64
C SER A 568 -3.57 7.51 8.88
N THR A 569 -2.26 7.54 9.21
CA THR A 569 -1.74 8.15 10.45
C THR A 569 -1.69 9.68 10.42
N PHE A 570 -1.50 10.28 9.25
CA PHE A 570 -1.36 11.75 9.13
C PHE A 570 -2.67 12.52 9.35
N GLY A 571 -3.81 11.83 9.47
CA GLY A 571 -5.13 12.48 9.60
C GLY A 571 -5.64 13.11 8.31
N SER A 572 -5.06 12.76 7.16
CA SER A 572 -5.48 13.26 5.86
C SER A 572 -6.94 12.93 5.57
N ASP A 573 -7.38 11.70 5.85
CA ASP A 573 -8.78 11.29 5.66
C ASP A 573 -9.74 12.11 6.51
N LEU A 574 -9.34 12.49 7.73
CA LEU A 574 -10.13 13.37 8.60
C LEU A 574 -10.27 14.76 7.96
N THR A 575 -9.16 15.38 7.55
CA THR A 575 -9.19 16.73 6.96
C THR A 575 -9.93 16.75 5.62
N ILE A 576 -9.73 15.74 4.78
CA ILE A 576 -10.44 15.58 3.50
C ILE A 576 -11.94 15.34 3.75
N ALA A 577 -12.31 14.46 4.67
CA ALA A 577 -13.72 14.22 5.00
C ALA A 577 -14.41 15.51 5.46
N LEU A 578 -13.76 16.29 6.33
CA LEU A 578 -14.28 17.58 6.78
C LEU A 578 -14.48 18.56 5.62
N SER A 579 -13.57 18.60 4.64
CA SER A 579 -13.70 19.46 3.45
C SER A 579 -14.85 19.03 2.53
N ARG A 580 -15.08 17.71 2.39
CA ARG A 580 -16.10 17.14 1.51
C ARG A 580 -17.52 17.43 1.97
N PHE A 581 -17.74 17.58 3.27
CA PHE A 581 -19.09 17.75 3.82
C PHE A 581 -19.80 19.01 3.31
N ALA A 582 -19.07 20.02 2.85
CA ALA A 582 -19.66 21.20 2.20
C ALA A 582 -20.29 20.90 0.82
N HIS A 583 -20.01 19.74 0.22
CA HIS A 583 -20.35 19.39 -1.16
C HIS A 583 -21.08 18.04 -1.33
N ASP A 584 -21.40 17.36 -0.23
CA ASP A 584 -22.02 16.02 -0.26
C ASP A 584 -23.39 15.97 -0.97
N ASP A 585 -24.13 17.07 -0.96
CA ASP A 585 -25.46 17.12 -1.59
C ASP A 585 -25.40 17.30 -3.12
N VAL A 586 -24.21 17.52 -3.67
CA VAL A 586 -24.00 17.89 -5.08
C VAL A 586 -23.29 16.78 -5.87
N VAL A 587 -22.39 16.03 -5.22
CA VAL A 587 -21.62 14.94 -5.86
C VAL A 587 -22.03 13.60 -5.27
N GLY A 588 -22.52 12.70 -6.13
CA GLY A 588 -22.95 11.36 -5.70
C GLY A 588 -21.80 10.51 -5.11
N PRO A 589 -22.09 9.65 -4.11
CA PRO A 589 -21.07 8.85 -3.42
C PRO A 589 -20.31 7.88 -4.34
N GLU A 590 -20.90 7.47 -5.46
CA GLU A 590 -20.28 6.66 -6.49
C GLU A 590 -19.11 7.38 -7.18
N VAL A 591 -19.19 8.70 -7.35
CA VAL A 591 -18.13 9.50 -7.99
C VAL A 591 -16.87 9.51 -7.13
N TYR A 592 -17.01 9.67 -5.81
CA TYR A 592 -15.89 9.62 -4.86
C TYR A 592 -15.22 8.24 -4.76
N ARG A 593 -15.88 7.19 -5.24
CA ARG A 593 -15.32 5.83 -5.32
C ARG A 593 -14.60 5.57 -6.64
N THR A 594 -14.67 6.51 -7.58
CA THR A 594 -13.94 6.40 -8.84
C THR A 594 -12.44 6.50 -8.57
N ARG A 595 -11.69 5.82 -9.42
CA ARG A 595 -10.23 5.82 -9.35
C ARG A 595 -9.65 7.24 -9.46
N VAL A 596 -10.18 8.06 -10.36
CA VAL A 596 -9.69 9.42 -10.63
C VAL A 596 -9.73 10.28 -9.36
N ILE A 597 -10.85 10.27 -8.63
CA ILE A 597 -10.95 11.01 -7.36
C ILE A 597 -10.06 10.41 -6.30
N HIS A 598 -9.96 9.08 -6.23
CA HIS A 598 -9.06 8.43 -5.29
C HIS A 598 -7.59 8.79 -5.54
N GLU A 599 -7.13 8.81 -6.80
CA GLU A 599 -5.76 9.18 -7.15
C GLU A 599 -5.47 10.67 -6.91
N LEU A 600 -6.45 11.54 -7.17
CA LEU A 600 -6.36 12.96 -6.83
C LEU A 600 -6.06 13.12 -5.33
N GLU A 601 -6.83 12.44 -4.49
CA GLU A 601 -6.67 12.54 -3.04
C GLU A 601 -5.39 11.88 -2.56
N THR A 602 -5.13 10.62 -2.92
CA THR A 602 -3.93 9.93 -2.42
C THR A 602 -2.64 10.61 -2.88
N SER A 603 -2.62 11.22 -4.07
CA SER A 603 -1.46 12.02 -4.50
C SER A 603 -1.24 13.24 -3.60
N ALA A 604 -2.30 13.96 -3.23
CA ALA A 604 -2.19 15.06 -2.29
C ALA A 604 -1.75 14.57 -0.90
N GLN A 605 -2.38 13.51 -0.39
CA GLN A 605 -2.05 12.90 0.90
C GLN A 605 -0.56 12.55 0.97
N ASP A 606 -0.03 11.86 -0.03
CA ASP A 606 1.38 11.47 -0.08
C ASP A 606 2.31 12.68 -0.07
N VAL A 607 1.96 13.76 -0.77
CA VAL A 607 2.77 15.00 -0.74
C VAL A 607 2.84 15.57 0.68
N ALA A 608 1.70 15.65 1.38
CA ALA A 608 1.66 16.18 2.74
C ALA A 608 2.43 15.32 3.74
N THR A 609 2.31 14.00 3.65
CA THR A 609 3.03 13.07 4.54
C THR A 609 4.53 13.08 4.27
N ILE A 610 4.95 13.12 3.00
CA ILE A 610 6.38 13.23 2.63
C ILE A 610 6.98 14.55 3.13
N VAL A 611 6.25 15.67 3.00
CA VAL A 611 6.68 16.96 3.56
C VAL A 611 6.92 16.85 5.06
N ASN A 612 6.02 16.19 5.79
CA ASN A 612 6.21 15.97 7.21
C ASN A 612 7.49 15.18 7.48
N ASP A 613 7.65 14.01 6.86
CA ASP A 613 8.79 13.12 7.10
C ASP A 613 10.14 13.81 6.79
N LEU A 614 10.20 14.64 5.73
CA LEU A 614 11.39 15.40 5.38
C LEU A 614 11.76 16.44 6.46
N HIS A 615 10.76 17.12 7.02
CA HIS A 615 10.97 18.16 8.05
C HIS A 615 11.12 17.57 9.46
N SER A 616 10.46 16.45 9.75
CA SER A 616 10.43 15.80 11.06
C SER A 616 11.56 14.80 11.28
N TYR A 617 12.32 14.43 10.24
CA TYR A 617 13.39 13.42 10.31
C TYR A 617 14.31 13.56 11.54
N GLN A 618 14.82 14.77 11.82
CA GLN A 618 15.68 14.94 12.98
C GLN A 618 14.92 14.75 14.30
N LYS A 619 13.71 15.31 14.41
CA LYS A 619 12.85 15.17 15.59
C LYS A 619 12.62 13.68 15.89
N GLU A 620 12.14 12.96 14.88
CA GLU A 620 11.72 11.58 14.97
C GLU A 620 12.90 10.64 15.26
N ILE A 621 13.96 10.70 14.46
CA ILE A 621 15.06 9.72 14.59
C ILE A 621 15.96 9.99 15.80
N GLN A 622 16.29 11.26 16.07
CA GLN A 622 17.27 11.60 17.11
C GLN A 622 16.64 11.73 18.50
N TYR A 623 15.44 12.29 18.61
CA TYR A 623 14.87 12.66 19.90
C TYR A 623 13.74 11.75 20.35
N GLU A 624 13.00 11.17 19.40
CA GLU A 624 11.85 10.31 19.69
C GLU A 624 12.19 8.82 19.51
N GLY A 625 13.26 8.51 18.75
CA GLY A 625 13.65 7.14 18.44
C GLY A 625 12.62 6.46 17.54
N GLU A 626 11.94 7.24 16.72
CA GLU A 626 10.87 6.75 15.86
C GLU A 626 11.40 5.96 14.67
N VAL A 627 10.61 4.98 14.25
CA VAL A 627 10.91 4.13 13.08
C VAL A 627 10.01 4.46 11.89
N HIS A 628 9.07 5.39 12.05
CA HIS A 628 8.04 5.75 11.07
C HIS A 628 8.36 7.04 10.30
N ASN A 629 9.51 7.08 9.64
CA ASN A 629 9.87 8.18 8.76
C ASN A 629 10.26 7.66 7.37
N LEU A 630 9.70 8.19 6.28
CA LEU A 630 9.97 7.67 4.94
C LEU A 630 11.46 7.75 4.55
N VAL A 631 12.18 8.78 5.00
CA VAL A 631 13.63 8.88 4.73
C VAL A 631 14.35 7.69 5.38
N LEU A 632 14.03 7.37 6.63
CA LEU A 632 14.58 6.20 7.31
C LEU A 632 14.17 4.89 6.61
N VAL A 633 12.91 4.76 6.22
CA VAL A 633 12.40 3.57 5.51
C VAL A 633 13.16 3.36 4.20
N VAL A 634 13.42 4.42 3.43
CA VAL A 634 14.21 4.37 2.19
C VAL A 634 15.68 4.07 2.47
N GLN A 635 16.29 4.63 3.52
CA GLN A 635 17.66 4.27 3.93
C GLN A 635 17.75 2.78 4.22
N ASN A 636 16.81 2.24 5.01
CA ASN A 636 16.78 0.84 5.39
C ASN A 636 16.49 -0.09 4.21
N PHE A 637 15.61 0.33 3.30
CA PHE A 637 15.21 -0.45 2.12
C PHE A 637 16.29 -0.50 1.05
N LEU A 638 16.79 0.66 0.60
CA LEU A 638 17.77 0.75 -0.46
C LEU A 638 19.21 0.56 0.03
N ASP A 639 19.43 0.52 1.35
CA ASP A 639 20.75 0.45 1.98
C ASP A 639 21.66 1.60 1.57
N VAL A 640 21.11 2.82 1.69
CA VAL A 640 21.76 4.07 1.29
C VAL A 640 21.87 5.04 2.46
N ASP A 641 22.76 6.03 2.33
CA ASP A 641 22.87 7.09 3.31
C ASP A 641 21.64 8.01 3.31
N ARG A 642 21.46 8.78 4.39
CA ARG A 642 20.29 9.65 4.59
C ARG A 642 20.12 10.73 3.52
N LEU A 643 21.19 11.23 2.89
CA LEU A 643 21.07 12.28 1.89
C LEU A 643 20.60 11.69 0.57
N THR A 644 21.10 10.52 0.20
CA THR A 644 20.59 9.75 -0.95
C THR A 644 19.13 9.34 -0.73
N ALA A 645 18.78 8.85 0.46
CA ALA A 645 17.39 8.53 0.79
C ALA A 645 16.47 9.74 0.73
N ARG A 646 16.90 10.89 1.29
CA ARG A 646 16.19 12.17 1.16
C ARG A 646 15.94 12.51 -0.31
N ASP A 647 16.93 12.40 -1.17
CA ASP A 647 16.78 12.76 -2.59
C ASP A 647 15.80 11.84 -3.32
N VAL A 648 15.78 10.55 -2.98
CA VAL A 648 14.74 9.62 -3.46
C VAL A 648 13.36 10.03 -2.97
N VAL A 649 13.21 10.40 -1.70
CA VAL A 649 11.94 10.86 -1.11
C VAL A 649 11.46 12.16 -1.75
N VAL A 650 12.34 13.11 -2.03
CA VAL A 650 12.03 14.34 -2.76
C VAL A 650 11.63 14.04 -4.21
N GLY A 651 12.32 13.13 -4.88
CA GLY A 651 11.93 12.65 -6.21
C GLY A 651 10.54 12.02 -6.22
N LEU A 652 10.22 11.23 -5.18
CA LEU A 652 8.88 10.67 -5.01
C LEU A 652 7.84 11.77 -4.85
N MET A 653 8.07 12.74 -3.96
CA MET A 653 7.19 13.91 -3.78
C MET A 653 6.93 14.62 -5.12
N ALA A 654 7.98 14.86 -5.91
CA ALA A 654 7.87 15.48 -7.23
C ALA A 654 6.92 14.69 -8.15
N SER A 655 7.11 13.37 -8.24
CA SER A 655 6.24 12.51 -9.04
C SER A 655 4.79 12.46 -8.53
N ARG A 656 4.56 12.58 -7.21
CA ARG A 656 3.19 12.68 -6.65
C ARG A 656 2.53 14.01 -7.04
N VAL A 657 3.27 15.13 -7.02
CA VAL A 657 2.77 16.44 -7.49
C VAL A 657 2.45 16.40 -8.98
N GLU A 658 3.31 15.79 -9.80
CA GLU A 658 3.10 15.61 -11.24
C GLU A 658 1.85 14.75 -11.51
N GLN A 659 1.66 13.65 -10.79
CA GLN A 659 0.45 12.84 -10.92
C GLN A 659 -0.80 13.64 -10.53
N PHE A 660 -0.76 14.36 -9.41
CA PHE A 660 -1.89 15.20 -8.99
C PHE A 660 -2.27 16.22 -10.08
N GLN A 661 -1.28 16.89 -10.68
CA GLN A 661 -1.50 17.84 -11.76
C GLN A 661 -2.05 17.14 -13.01
N HIS A 662 -1.53 15.95 -13.36
CA HIS A 662 -2.02 15.16 -14.47
C HIS A 662 -3.50 14.81 -14.33
N VAL A 663 -3.91 14.35 -13.14
CA VAL A 663 -5.31 13.98 -12.84
C VAL A 663 -6.23 15.18 -13.02
N ILE A 664 -5.82 16.37 -12.58
CA ILE A 664 -6.61 17.60 -12.76
C ILE A 664 -6.72 18.00 -14.22
N ASP A 665 -5.61 17.95 -14.97
CA ASP A 665 -5.58 18.46 -16.34
C ASP A 665 -6.23 17.50 -17.35
N ASN A 666 -6.31 16.20 -17.01
CA ASN A 666 -6.68 15.16 -17.97
C ASN A 666 -7.83 14.28 -17.48
N ASP A 667 -7.66 13.63 -16.32
CA ASP A 667 -8.55 12.55 -15.91
C ASP A 667 -9.87 13.05 -15.30
N LEU A 668 -9.81 14.13 -14.52
CA LEU A 668 -10.98 14.73 -13.89
C LEU A 668 -11.96 15.32 -14.93
N PRO A 669 -11.52 16.08 -15.96
CA PRO A 669 -12.39 16.50 -17.04
C PRO A 669 -13.00 15.31 -17.82
N ARG A 670 -12.22 14.26 -18.07
CA ARG A 670 -12.71 13.05 -18.74
C ARG A 670 -13.78 12.35 -17.92
N LEU A 671 -13.54 12.14 -16.62
CA LEU A 671 -14.52 11.53 -15.71
C LEU A 671 -15.84 12.33 -15.72
N CYS A 672 -15.75 13.66 -15.63
CA CYS A 672 -16.92 14.54 -15.66
C CYS A 672 -17.71 14.42 -16.97
N ALA A 673 -17.04 14.17 -18.09
CA ALA A 673 -17.68 13.94 -19.38
C ALA A 673 -18.31 12.53 -19.46
N GLU A 674 -17.58 11.49 -19.03
CA GLU A 674 -18.02 10.10 -19.06
C GLU A 674 -19.25 9.85 -18.17
N LEU A 675 -19.30 10.47 -17.00
CA LEU A 675 -20.43 10.37 -16.08
C LEU A 675 -21.53 11.41 -16.34
N GLU A 676 -21.40 12.21 -17.41
CA GLU A 676 -22.33 13.28 -17.78
C GLU A 676 -22.68 14.23 -16.60
N LEU A 677 -21.70 14.51 -15.73
CA LEU A 677 -21.92 15.32 -14.52
C LEU A 677 -22.40 16.73 -14.87
N ASP A 678 -23.34 17.26 -14.09
CA ASP A 678 -23.86 18.60 -14.29
C ASP A 678 -22.87 19.70 -13.87
N THR A 679 -23.22 20.97 -14.13
CA THR A 679 -22.33 22.11 -13.81
C THR A 679 -22.05 22.25 -12.32
N ALA A 680 -22.99 21.87 -11.45
CA ALA A 680 -22.82 21.98 -10.01
C ALA A 680 -21.85 20.91 -9.49
N ALA A 681 -22.02 19.65 -9.92
CA ALA A 681 -21.13 18.55 -9.59
C ALA A 681 -19.70 18.78 -10.11
N ARG A 682 -19.56 19.28 -11.35
CA ARG A 682 -18.25 19.69 -11.89
C ARG A 682 -17.60 20.79 -11.06
N GLY A 683 -18.35 21.85 -10.74
CA GLY A 683 -17.85 22.95 -9.90
C GLY A 683 -17.44 22.49 -8.49
N ALA A 684 -18.15 21.53 -7.91
CA ALA A 684 -17.80 20.94 -6.62
C ALA A 684 -16.48 20.13 -6.69
N LEU A 685 -16.28 19.34 -7.76
CA LEU A 685 -15.03 18.59 -7.96
C LEU A 685 -13.84 19.52 -8.25
N ASP A 686 -14.04 20.57 -9.05
CA ASP A 686 -13.01 21.59 -9.32
C ASP A 686 -12.65 22.34 -8.02
N GLY A 687 -13.65 22.68 -7.21
CA GLY A 687 -13.46 23.29 -5.89
C GLY A 687 -12.71 22.38 -4.93
N HIS A 688 -13.03 21.08 -4.92
CA HIS A 688 -12.31 20.09 -4.13
C HIS A 688 -10.84 19.96 -4.57
N ALA A 689 -10.58 19.89 -5.87
CA ALA A 689 -9.22 19.88 -6.41
C ALA A 689 -8.44 21.16 -6.06
N ALA A 690 -9.10 22.33 -6.09
CA ALA A 690 -8.51 23.59 -5.65
C ALA A 690 -8.19 23.60 -4.15
N GLY A 691 -9.10 23.08 -3.32
CA GLY A 691 -8.88 22.91 -1.88
C GLY A 691 -7.67 22.03 -1.58
N LEU A 692 -7.47 20.94 -2.33
CA LEU A 692 -6.29 20.08 -2.18
C LEU A 692 -4.97 20.78 -2.59
N LYS A 693 -4.99 21.73 -3.55
CA LYS A 693 -3.82 22.56 -3.89
C LYS A 693 -3.43 23.48 -2.74
N GLU A 694 -4.42 24.14 -2.13
CA GLU A 694 -4.23 25.01 -0.97
C GLU A 694 -3.77 24.19 0.25
N TRP A 695 -4.34 23.00 0.44
CA TRP A 695 -3.95 22.07 1.49
C TRP A 695 -2.49 21.64 1.39
N MET A 696 -2.04 21.16 0.21
CA MET A 696 -0.64 20.75 0.00
C MET A 696 0.35 21.91 0.19
N SER A 697 0.06 23.08 -0.38
CA SER A 697 0.96 24.25 -0.30
C SER A 697 1.00 24.84 1.11
N GLY A 698 -0.15 24.90 1.79
CA GLY A 698 -0.27 25.36 3.17
C GLY A 698 0.47 24.46 4.15
N ILE A 699 0.40 23.14 3.99
CA ILE A 699 1.16 22.19 4.82
C ILE A 699 2.67 22.37 4.64
N LEU A 700 3.15 22.53 3.40
CA LEU A 700 4.57 22.80 3.15
C LEU A 700 5.02 24.11 3.80
N GLU A 701 4.26 25.19 3.64
CA GLU A 701 4.59 26.47 4.26
C GLU A 701 4.59 26.39 5.79
N TRP A 702 3.62 25.69 6.38
CA TRP A 702 3.57 25.49 7.83
C TRP A 702 4.84 24.79 8.33
N HIS A 703 5.24 23.67 7.72
CA HIS A 703 6.47 22.94 8.10
C HIS A 703 7.75 23.77 7.95
N ARG A 704 7.80 24.70 7.00
CA ARG A 704 8.93 25.63 6.82
C ARG A 704 8.97 26.71 7.90
N ALA A 705 7.81 27.22 8.31
CA ALA A 705 7.71 28.37 9.19
C ALA A 705 7.90 28.01 10.68
N VAL A 706 7.30 26.91 11.13
CA VAL A 706 7.17 26.62 12.57
C VAL A 706 8.45 26.15 13.23
N ASP A 707 8.56 26.41 14.53
CA ASP A 707 9.76 26.08 15.31
C ASP A 707 9.81 24.61 15.72
N ARG A 708 8.68 23.89 15.73
CA ARG A 708 8.55 22.47 16.11
C ARG A 708 9.61 21.55 15.50
N TYR A 709 10.10 21.85 14.30
CA TYR A 709 11.07 21.03 13.55
C TYR A 709 12.50 21.59 13.56
N LYS A 710 12.73 22.78 14.12
CA LYS A 710 14.02 23.46 14.07
C LYS A 710 14.94 22.94 15.17
N ALA A 711 16.21 22.71 14.82
CA ALA A 711 17.22 22.14 15.71
C ALA A 711 17.35 22.89 17.06
N GLU A 712 17.25 24.23 17.04
CA GLU A 712 17.31 25.05 18.26
C GLU A 712 16.17 24.74 19.24
N TYR A 713 14.94 24.59 18.73
CA TYR A 713 13.79 24.26 19.55
C TYR A 713 13.88 22.83 20.08
N LEU A 714 14.24 21.87 19.21
CA LEU A 714 14.41 20.46 19.59
C LEU A 714 15.48 20.30 20.69
N GLY A 715 16.61 21.01 20.56
CA GLY A 715 17.66 21.02 21.58
C GLY A 715 17.18 21.51 22.94
N ARG A 716 16.43 22.62 22.97
CA ARG A 716 15.82 23.16 24.20
C ARG A 716 14.80 22.19 24.80
N ARG A 717 13.89 21.65 23.99
CA ARG A 717 12.83 20.73 24.43
C ARG A 717 13.39 19.47 25.08
N HIS A 718 14.45 18.90 24.52
CA HIS A 718 15.04 17.65 24.99
C HIS A 718 16.28 17.83 25.89
N GLY A 719 16.62 19.07 26.27
CA GLY A 719 17.71 19.36 27.21
C GLY A 719 19.12 19.01 26.70
N VAL A 720 19.33 19.04 25.39
CA VAL A 720 20.62 18.67 24.74
C VAL A 720 21.44 19.93 24.43
N PRO A 721 22.73 20.03 24.82
CA PRO A 721 23.58 21.19 24.53
C PRO A 721 23.84 21.41 23.03
N GLU A 722 23.98 22.67 22.63
CA GLU A 722 24.08 23.12 21.23
C GLU A 722 25.18 22.42 20.40
N ALA A 723 26.30 22.07 21.05
CA ALA A 723 27.44 21.37 20.44
C ALA A 723 27.17 19.91 20.05
N ALA A 724 26.10 19.29 20.57
CA ALA A 724 25.68 17.92 20.26
C ALA A 724 24.64 17.85 19.12
N HIS A 725 24.26 18.97 18.51
CA HIS A 725 23.36 19.02 17.36
C HIS A 725 24.05 18.82 16.01
N ALA A 726 25.39 18.83 15.97
CA ALA A 726 26.16 18.53 14.78
C ALA A 726 26.18 17.03 14.51
N ALA A 727 25.89 16.62 13.26
CA ALA A 727 26.01 15.22 12.83
C ALA A 727 27.43 14.70 13.13
N PRO A 728 27.60 13.42 13.52
CA PRO A 728 28.92 12.83 13.68
C PRO A 728 29.71 12.94 12.36
N LYS A 729 31.01 13.23 12.46
CA LYS A 729 31.91 13.24 11.30
C LYS A 729 31.85 11.86 10.61
N PRO A 730 31.83 11.79 9.27
CA PRO A 730 31.77 10.51 8.58
C PRO A 730 32.96 9.62 9.00
N PRO A 731 32.75 8.32 9.24
CA PRO A 731 33.85 7.41 9.55
C PRO A 731 34.81 7.31 8.35
N ILE A 732 36.10 7.18 8.65
CA ILE A 732 37.17 7.03 7.65
C ILE A 732 36.90 5.76 6.81
N PRO A 733 37.05 5.76 5.47
CA PRO A 733 36.46 4.73 4.59
C PRO A 733 37.07 3.32 4.63
N HIS A 734 37.95 2.98 5.58
CA HIS A 734 38.81 1.79 5.46
C HIS A 734 38.96 0.97 6.76
N GLY A 735 37.84 0.65 7.42
CA GLY A 735 37.81 -0.31 8.52
C GLY A 735 36.93 -1.52 8.18
N PRO A 736 37.34 -2.78 8.47
CA PRO A 736 36.52 -3.95 8.21
C PRO A 736 35.24 -3.94 9.07
N SER A 737 34.07 -4.10 8.44
CA SER A 737 32.76 -4.22 9.08
C SER A 737 32.28 -5.68 9.03
N GLY A 738 32.49 -6.42 10.12
CA GLY A 738 32.03 -7.80 10.27
C GLY A 738 31.96 -8.24 11.74
N LEU A 739 31.18 -9.30 12.01
CA LEU A 739 31.05 -9.92 13.33
C LEU A 739 32.44 -10.34 13.87
N GLY A 740 32.82 -9.84 15.04
CA GLY A 740 34.12 -10.12 15.68
C GLY A 740 35.18 -9.00 15.62
N THR A 741 34.87 -7.84 15.02
CA THR A 741 35.82 -6.71 14.89
C THR A 741 35.88 -5.76 16.10
N SER A 742 35.12 -6.02 17.17
CA SER A 742 35.06 -5.20 18.38
C SER A 742 36.40 -5.08 19.12
N ALA A 743 37.30 -6.05 18.98
CA ALA A 743 38.65 -5.98 19.55
C ALA A 743 39.59 -5.00 18.82
N ALA A 744 39.32 -4.65 17.56
CA ALA A 744 40.15 -3.73 16.78
C ALA A 744 39.89 -2.24 17.11
N ARG A 745 38.77 -1.92 17.79
CA ARG A 745 38.36 -0.54 18.13
C ARG A 745 38.78 -0.07 19.53
N ILE A 746 39.39 -0.94 20.34
CA ILE A 746 39.87 -0.58 21.69
C ILE A 746 41.11 0.34 21.61
N ALA A 747 41.86 0.30 20.50
CA ALA A 747 43.03 1.17 20.30
C ALA A 747 42.66 2.64 20.03
N GLU A 748 41.51 2.92 19.40
CA GLU A 748 41.05 4.31 19.14
C GLU A 748 40.53 4.99 20.41
N VAL A 749 39.81 4.27 21.28
CA VAL A 749 39.25 4.83 22.52
C VAL A 749 40.33 5.15 23.57
N LEU A 750 41.53 4.57 23.47
CA LEU A 750 42.66 4.84 24.36
C LEU A 750 43.64 5.90 23.81
N GLY A 751 43.59 6.22 22.50
CA GLY A 751 44.45 7.22 21.86
C GLY A 751 44.08 8.66 22.22
N ASP A 752 42.79 8.96 22.32
CA ASP A 752 42.29 10.33 22.55
C ASP A 752 42.39 10.81 24.00
N ARG A 753 42.90 9.99 24.93
CA ARG A 753 43.20 10.39 26.32
C ARG A 753 44.67 10.69 26.59
N LEU A 754 45.55 10.62 25.57
CA LEU A 754 46.99 10.89 25.74
C LEU A 754 47.61 11.90 24.77
N ALA A 755 46.82 12.61 23.96
CA ALA A 755 47.32 13.75 23.19
C ALA A 755 46.22 14.80 22.96
N GLY A 756 46.18 15.84 23.81
CA GLY A 756 45.32 17.02 23.63
C GLY A 756 44.83 17.61 24.93
#